data_AF-A0A9P7GT74-F1
#
_entry.id   AF-A0A9P7GT74-F1
#
_cell.length_a   1.000
_cell.length_b   1.000
_cell.length_c   1.000
_cell.angle_alpha   90.00
_cell.angle_beta   90.00
_cell.angle_gamma   90.00
#
_symmetry.space_group_name_H-M   'P 1'
#
loop_
_entity.id
_entity.type
_entity.pdbx_description
1 polymer ?
#
loop_
_entity_poly.entity_id
_entity_poly.type
_entity_poly.pdbx_seq_one_letter_code
_entity_poly.pdbx_strand_id
1 'polypeptide(L)'
;MRFLQTLASVAYLAIGVQSHSSYKYARQSDNLIITLAPVLGKPTEVKATITNDGAVDLSLLKIGTFLDERPVEKVKLMDENGDVVPFMGIKLSLDYEGVRAQDYEVLSVGSSILRTVDLSTIYDLKPGTYSVHAEGTIPSVLGKTKEPTLISFKSHPLSITIEKASSAEVKQKASKRTIIQEDSCDTEKLKATTDAVRNCEKLARAAAADSSNLQSARFVEYFKSNETKAREHVTGRLLAVAEECATSDSGNTRVLCSDQFGYCESDGPLIAYTTWVNGYITMCPMFYETRPPLPEQCHKQDHATTTIHEMTHARAVYEQEVSTQDYAYGYENATALDPLSCLYNADQYSLYANVAAYSFVRGMPSLGCGTCRARKVRCDQAFPKCNRCIKAGRECKGYGLQLSWPRKNDTRRAVVGPIPKQSRRNRIRAEYQLVNASCLDIELHDLVSSSTKTYGISMPGITKSVLDDTNGEPLSRLGKPLSLPRGPTLGTNIHLSSLDKTLFQYFVHKASYSITAFGHDALRVREILIRISLADTSPSSIAVLKSALALASFHRDNALHTTSRYKVVALQKLAESTQGLIGIAESACHVAAGIVLCTLEVHQNSMKSSHWLWYACGATKIVKNAGLDEMKQDEDIAALVGWVHYCGTISRFSLRHWQPNVTLDQIKGSDIGVETFHPAVCGQGQPESLSGKPHEILYLLSEVFNTVVASSDPLHNTETYRKQLHALDFQLQSLAERTNHEHTATSKPNPIFDLVVELYRLATLIYLRRASSGILTTDQRFPGWVDQAFALLSQLPACQWPFPLLIFGCEAQTEEQRITILDIMQRTRESGQYRNISTTEQVIKTVWNQSDLVSGGLDYVHKLGVILSSTQRSVPAFI
;
A
#
# COMPACT_ATOMS: atom_id res chain seq x y z
N MET A 1 31.68 23.08 24.28
CA MET A 1 31.87 21.63 23.97
C MET A 1 30.58 20.81 23.88
N ARG A 2 29.49 21.11 24.62
CA ARG A 2 28.19 20.39 24.46
C ARG A 2 27.42 20.70 23.16
N PHE A 3 27.79 21.76 22.43
CA PHE A 3 27.27 22.10 21.09
C PHE A 3 27.66 21.08 20.00
N LEU A 4 28.76 20.33 20.19
CA LEU A 4 29.25 19.34 19.22
C LEU A 4 28.50 18.00 19.30
N GLN A 5 27.94 17.64 20.46
CA GLN A 5 27.27 16.34 20.65
C GLN A 5 25.84 16.31 20.07
N THR A 6 25.12 17.43 20.06
CA THR A 6 23.79 17.55 19.43
C THR A 6 23.88 17.68 17.90
N LEU A 7 24.96 18.26 17.38
CA LEU A 7 25.29 18.31 15.96
C LEU A 7 25.86 16.99 15.42
N ALA A 8 26.56 16.22 16.26
CA ALA A 8 27.02 14.88 15.91
C ALA A 8 25.86 13.95 15.53
N SER A 9 24.64 14.15 16.06
CA SER A 9 23.45 13.38 15.66
C SER A 9 22.98 13.69 14.23
N VAL A 10 23.27 14.89 13.72
CA VAL A 10 22.98 15.28 12.33
C VAL A 10 24.13 14.88 11.39
N ALA A 11 25.37 14.87 11.88
CA ALA A 11 26.53 14.34 11.15
C ALA A 11 26.53 12.80 11.06
N TYR A 12 25.99 12.08 12.05
CA TYR A 12 25.83 10.62 11.99
C TYR A 12 24.86 10.19 10.87
N LEU A 13 23.88 11.05 10.54
CA LEU A 13 22.99 10.85 9.39
C LEU A 13 23.70 10.99 8.04
N ALA A 14 24.89 11.61 7.97
CA ALA A 14 25.68 11.68 6.73
C ALA A 14 26.44 10.37 6.44
N ILE A 15 26.70 9.54 7.46
CA ILE A 15 27.44 8.27 7.32
C ILE A 15 26.47 7.10 7.07
N GLY A 16 25.25 7.15 7.61
CA GLY A 16 24.23 6.11 7.41
C GLY A 16 23.54 6.09 6.03
N VAL A 17 23.77 7.09 5.17
CA VAL A 17 23.10 7.23 3.86
C VAL A 17 23.98 6.75 2.69
N GLN A 18 25.23 6.34 2.94
CA GLN A 18 26.12 5.80 1.90
C GLN A 18 25.97 4.29 1.63
N SER A 19 25.07 3.57 2.31
CA SER A 19 24.89 2.11 2.14
C SER A 19 23.54 1.66 1.55
N HIS A 20 22.75 2.54 0.93
CA HIS A 20 21.60 2.13 0.12
C HIS A 20 21.54 2.87 -1.23
N SER A 21 22.62 2.72 -1.98
CA SER A 21 22.68 3.02 -3.41
C SER A 21 23.43 1.88 -4.09
N SER A 22 22.77 0.74 -4.18
CA SER A 22 23.10 -0.28 -5.17
C SER A 22 21.78 -0.71 -5.77
N TYR A 23 21.43 -0.10 -6.90
CA TYR A 23 20.54 -0.71 -7.85
C TYR A 23 21.10 -2.11 -8.13
N LYS A 24 20.41 -3.15 -7.64
CA LYS A 24 20.58 -4.50 -8.16
C LYS A 24 20.05 -4.45 -9.59
N TYR A 25 20.94 -4.11 -10.53
CA TYR A 25 20.94 -4.84 -11.78
C TYR A 25 20.86 -6.32 -11.42
N ALA A 26 20.02 -7.06 -12.15
CA ALA A 26 20.04 -8.51 -12.14
C ALA A 26 21.50 -8.96 -12.35
N ARG A 27 22.21 -9.20 -11.25
CA ARG A 27 23.46 -9.93 -11.24
C ARG A 27 23.04 -11.32 -11.67
N GLN A 28 23.52 -11.72 -12.85
CA GLN A 28 23.75 -13.11 -13.18
C GLN A 28 24.34 -13.76 -11.92
N SER A 29 23.52 -14.56 -11.21
CA SER A 29 23.99 -15.30 -10.05
C SER A 29 24.73 -16.50 -10.61
N ASP A 30 26.06 -16.39 -10.70
CA ASP A 30 26.99 -17.44 -11.11
C ASP A 30 27.01 -18.58 -10.06
N ASN A 31 25.87 -19.25 -9.84
CA ASN A 31 25.76 -20.37 -8.90
C ASN A 31 25.41 -21.69 -9.62
N LEU A 32 24.72 -21.65 -10.77
CA LEU A 32 24.28 -22.85 -11.50
C LEU A 32 24.62 -22.74 -12.98
N ILE A 33 25.47 -23.64 -13.47
CA ILE A 33 25.88 -23.71 -14.89
C ILE A 33 25.15 -24.90 -15.55
N ILE A 34 24.42 -24.64 -16.63
CA ILE A 34 23.81 -25.70 -17.45
C ILE A 34 24.53 -25.78 -18.80
N THR A 35 25.04 -26.97 -19.12
CA THR A 35 25.65 -27.27 -20.42
C THR A 35 24.86 -28.36 -21.14
N LEU A 36 24.55 -28.13 -22.41
CA LEU A 36 23.79 -29.03 -23.25
C LEU A 36 24.72 -29.74 -24.25
N ALA A 37 24.52 -31.05 -24.44
CA ALA A 37 25.24 -31.87 -25.40
C ALA A 37 24.29 -32.84 -26.11
N PRO A 38 24.52 -33.17 -27.38
CA PRO A 38 23.70 -34.14 -28.11
C PRO A 38 23.95 -35.56 -27.60
N VAL A 39 22.93 -36.42 -27.63
CA VAL A 39 23.07 -37.85 -27.34
C VAL A 39 23.38 -38.61 -28.63
N LEU A 40 24.51 -39.33 -28.65
CA LEU A 40 24.95 -40.07 -29.83
C LEU A 40 23.90 -41.12 -30.24
N GLY A 41 23.45 -41.08 -31.49
CA GLY A 41 22.47 -42.03 -32.04
C GLY A 41 21.00 -41.73 -31.70
N LYS A 42 20.71 -40.65 -30.97
CA LYS A 42 19.34 -40.24 -30.62
C LYS A 42 19.14 -38.75 -30.90
N PRO A 43 18.70 -38.37 -32.11
CA PRO A 43 18.67 -36.97 -32.55
C PRO A 43 17.66 -36.09 -31.78
N THR A 44 16.69 -36.69 -31.10
CA THR A 44 15.69 -35.98 -30.27
C THR A 44 16.09 -35.88 -28.80
N GLU A 45 17.18 -36.53 -28.36
CA GLU A 45 17.62 -36.50 -26.96
C GLU A 45 18.78 -35.52 -26.76
N VAL A 46 18.62 -34.63 -25.79
CA VAL A 46 19.65 -33.69 -25.33
C VAL A 46 20.07 -34.04 -23.92
N LYS A 47 21.37 -34.18 -23.72
CA LYS A 47 21.98 -34.40 -22.41
C LYS A 47 22.33 -33.06 -21.79
N ALA A 48 21.78 -32.78 -20.62
CA ALA A 48 22.05 -31.58 -19.84
C ALA A 48 22.90 -31.94 -18.62
N THR A 49 23.97 -31.18 -18.42
CA THR A 49 24.83 -31.26 -17.25
C THR A 49 24.66 -29.98 -16.44
N ILE A 50 24.16 -30.13 -15.21
CA ILE A 50 23.82 -29.05 -14.29
C ILE A 50 24.87 -29.06 -13.20
N THR A 51 25.70 -28.02 -13.12
CA THR A 51 26.83 -27.93 -12.18
C THR A 51 26.61 -26.80 -11.19
N ASN A 52 26.81 -27.08 -9.90
CA ASN A 52 26.86 -26.05 -8.88
C ASN A 52 28.28 -25.46 -8.82
N ASP A 53 28.45 -24.25 -9.37
CA ASP A 53 29.71 -23.49 -9.35
C ASP A 53 29.72 -22.43 -8.23
N GLY A 54 28.69 -22.43 -7.38
CA GLY A 54 28.55 -21.51 -6.26
C GLY A 54 29.35 -21.91 -5.02
N ALA A 55 29.31 -21.06 -3.99
CA ALA A 55 30.06 -21.26 -2.74
C ALA A 55 29.33 -22.11 -1.68
N VAL A 56 28.09 -22.54 -1.95
CA VAL A 56 27.21 -23.23 -0.98
C VAL A 56 26.45 -24.37 -1.65
N ASP A 57 26.14 -25.41 -0.86
CA ASP A 57 25.27 -26.51 -1.31
C ASP A 57 23.87 -25.98 -1.60
N LEU A 58 23.29 -26.46 -2.71
CA LEU A 58 21.96 -26.06 -3.16
C LEU A 58 20.97 -27.19 -2.94
N SER A 59 19.74 -26.87 -2.54
CA SER A 59 18.64 -27.83 -2.45
C SER A 59 17.56 -27.39 -3.42
N LEU A 60 17.59 -27.95 -4.64
CA LEU A 60 16.83 -27.50 -5.80
C LEU A 60 15.47 -28.21 -5.88
N LEU A 61 14.39 -27.46 -6.07
CA LEU A 61 13.06 -28.05 -6.24
C LEU A 61 13.01 -28.90 -7.52
N LYS A 62 12.53 -30.14 -7.44
CA LYS A 62 12.41 -31.04 -8.61
C LYS A 62 11.17 -30.76 -9.44
N ILE A 63 10.03 -30.62 -8.76
CA ILE A 63 8.71 -30.57 -9.38
C ILE A 63 8.53 -29.26 -10.17
N GLY A 64 8.13 -29.36 -11.43
CA GLY A 64 7.90 -28.23 -12.34
C GLY A 64 9.18 -27.55 -12.83
N THR A 65 10.36 -28.07 -12.51
CA THR A 65 11.65 -27.47 -12.90
C THR A 65 12.40 -28.34 -13.90
N PHE A 66 13.61 -27.92 -14.28
CA PHE A 66 14.50 -28.68 -15.14
C PHE A 66 14.77 -30.12 -14.63
N LEU A 67 14.67 -30.34 -13.32
CA LEU A 67 14.94 -31.62 -12.67
C LEU A 67 13.74 -32.58 -12.67
N ASP A 68 12.55 -32.13 -13.08
CA ASP A 68 11.34 -32.95 -13.11
C ASP A 68 11.48 -34.09 -14.13
N GLU A 69 10.92 -35.26 -13.86
CA GLU A 69 10.92 -36.38 -14.82
C GLU A 69 9.79 -36.27 -15.84
N ARG A 70 8.72 -35.53 -15.53
CA ARG A 70 7.56 -35.30 -16.39
C ARG A 70 7.89 -34.44 -17.62
N PRO A 71 7.02 -34.43 -18.65
CA PRO A 71 7.20 -33.60 -19.86
C PRO A 71 6.87 -32.13 -19.60
N VAL A 72 7.56 -31.48 -18.66
CA VAL A 72 7.50 -30.03 -18.40
C VAL A 72 8.50 -29.28 -19.28
N GLU A 73 8.41 -27.95 -19.33
CA GLU A 73 9.29 -27.13 -20.18
C GLU A 73 10.69 -26.99 -19.58
N LYS A 74 11.64 -27.77 -20.11
CA LYS A 74 13.03 -27.81 -19.63
C LYS A 74 13.96 -26.97 -20.51
N VAL A 75 13.72 -26.93 -21.81
CA VAL A 75 14.54 -26.23 -22.81
C VAL A 75 13.64 -25.53 -23.80
N LYS A 76 14.09 -24.42 -24.38
CA LYS A 76 13.41 -23.69 -25.46
C LYS A 76 14.04 -24.02 -26.81
N LEU A 77 13.19 -24.14 -27.84
CA LEU A 77 13.60 -24.43 -29.21
C LEU A 77 13.32 -23.23 -30.12
N MET A 78 14.26 -22.92 -31.00
CA MET A 78 14.09 -22.02 -32.13
C MET A 78 14.34 -22.78 -33.44
N ASP A 79 13.50 -22.56 -34.45
CA ASP A 79 13.68 -23.16 -35.77
C ASP A 79 14.70 -22.38 -36.63
N GLU A 80 14.89 -22.84 -37.88
CA GLU A 80 15.84 -22.23 -38.84
C GLU A 80 15.50 -20.77 -39.20
N ASN A 81 14.24 -20.36 -39.04
CA ASN A 81 13.79 -19.00 -39.30
C ASN A 81 13.97 -18.08 -38.08
N GLY A 82 14.37 -18.64 -36.93
CA GLY A 82 14.46 -17.94 -35.66
C GLY A 82 13.13 -17.87 -34.91
N ASP A 83 12.10 -18.58 -35.36
CA ASP A 83 10.80 -18.64 -34.69
C ASP A 83 10.85 -19.62 -33.52
N VAL A 84 10.22 -19.26 -32.39
CA VAL A 84 10.15 -20.11 -31.20
C VAL A 84 9.20 -21.27 -31.46
N VAL A 85 9.71 -22.49 -31.33
CA VAL A 85 8.89 -23.71 -31.45
C VAL A 85 7.99 -23.80 -30.21
N PRO A 86 6.68 -23.95 -30.36
CA PRO A 86 5.78 -24.00 -29.22
C PRO A 86 5.96 -25.26 -28.37
N PHE A 87 6.09 -25.08 -27.04
CA PHE A 87 6.13 -26.18 -26.08
C PHE A 87 4.79 -26.93 -26.02
N MET A 88 4.82 -28.26 -26.06
CA MET A 88 3.64 -29.15 -26.21
C MET A 88 3.43 -30.11 -25.03
N GLY A 89 4.25 -30.01 -23.98
CA GLY A 89 4.14 -30.85 -22.80
C GLY A 89 3.05 -30.42 -21.81
N ILE A 90 3.26 -30.70 -20.53
CA ILE A 90 2.32 -30.38 -19.45
C ILE A 90 2.70 -29.09 -18.70
N LYS A 91 1.68 -28.36 -18.24
CA LYS A 91 1.77 -27.22 -17.31
C LYS A 91 1.13 -27.61 -15.98
N LEU A 92 1.72 -27.21 -14.86
CA LEU A 92 1.43 -27.78 -13.54
C LEU A 92 0.85 -26.73 -12.60
N SER A 93 -0.11 -27.08 -11.75
CA SER A 93 -0.50 -26.25 -10.60
C SER A 93 -0.09 -26.91 -9.29
N LEU A 94 0.80 -26.23 -8.54
CA LEU A 94 1.46 -26.77 -7.35
C LEU A 94 0.98 -26.10 -6.06
N ASP A 95 0.75 -26.89 -5.02
CA ASP A 95 0.63 -26.38 -3.65
C ASP A 95 2.01 -26.14 -3.04
N TYR A 96 2.40 -24.88 -2.92
CA TYR A 96 3.71 -24.51 -2.39
C TYR A 96 3.89 -24.84 -0.90
N GLU A 97 2.81 -24.82 -0.11
CA GLU A 97 2.88 -25.14 1.32
C GLU A 97 2.92 -26.65 1.58
N GLY A 98 2.48 -27.44 0.59
CA GLY A 98 2.53 -28.90 0.60
C GLY A 98 3.86 -29.50 0.14
N VAL A 99 4.82 -28.68 -0.31
CA VAL A 99 6.14 -29.15 -0.77
C VAL A 99 6.96 -29.69 0.40
N ARG A 100 7.41 -30.94 0.31
CA ARG A 100 8.17 -31.64 1.35
C ARG A 100 9.65 -31.73 0.99
N ALA A 101 10.49 -32.08 1.96
CA ALA A 101 11.94 -32.23 1.76
C ALA A 101 12.30 -33.24 0.65
N GLN A 102 11.47 -34.26 0.42
CA GLN A 102 11.65 -35.25 -0.64
C GLN A 102 11.49 -34.68 -2.06
N ASP A 103 10.84 -33.52 -2.19
CA ASP A 103 10.57 -32.86 -3.48
C ASP A 103 11.76 -32.00 -3.94
N TYR A 104 12.82 -31.92 -3.10
CA TYR A 104 14.08 -31.25 -3.41
C TYR A 104 15.20 -32.26 -3.73
N GLU A 105 16.15 -31.83 -4.56
CA GLU A 105 17.39 -32.55 -4.87
C GLU A 105 18.58 -31.72 -4.41
N VAL A 106 19.45 -32.32 -3.59
CA VAL A 106 20.62 -31.63 -3.04
C VAL A 106 21.78 -31.74 -4.03
N LEU A 107 22.33 -30.59 -4.42
CA LEU A 107 23.48 -30.44 -5.30
C LEU A 107 24.63 -29.76 -4.56
N SER A 108 25.61 -30.57 -4.14
CA SER A 108 26.79 -30.07 -3.44
C SER A 108 27.69 -29.20 -4.32
N VAL A 109 28.45 -28.30 -3.69
CA VAL A 109 29.41 -27.43 -4.39
C VAL A 109 30.37 -28.26 -5.27
N GLY A 110 30.54 -27.83 -6.52
CA GLY A 110 31.40 -28.48 -7.52
C GLY A 110 30.87 -29.79 -8.08
N SER A 111 29.70 -30.25 -7.63
CA SER A 111 29.05 -31.47 -8.15
C SER A 111 28.16 -31.17 -9.34
N SER A 112 27.92 -32.19 -10.18
CA SER A 112 27.07 -32.09 -11.35
C SER A 112 25.97 -33.15 -11.37
N ILE A 113 24.76 -32.76 -11.77
CA ILE A 113 23.64 -33.65 -12.06
C ILE A 113 23.48 -33.79 -13.58
N LEU A 114 23.26 -35.01 -14.04
CA LEU A 114 23.02 -35.33 -15.44
C LEU A 114 21.53 -35.61 -15.64
N ARG A 115 20.92 -34.94 -16.62
CA ARG A 115 19.54 -35.20 -17.05
C ARG A 115 19.49 -35.35 -18.56
N THR A 116 18.70 -36.30 -19.03
CA THR A 116 18.42 -36.48 -20.46
C THR A 116 17.03 -35.94 -20.73
N VAL A 117 16.91 -35.06 -21.72
CA VAL A 117 15.63 -34.48 -22.15
C VAL A 117 15.33 -35.01 -23.54
N ASP A 118 14.26 -35.79 -23.67
CA ASP A 118 13.73 -36.18 -24.98
C ASP A 118 12.78 -35.10 -25.49
N LEU A 119 13.25 -34.34 -26.48
CA LEU A 119 12.52 -33.23 -27.09
C LEU A 119 11.24 -33.69 -27.76
N SER A 120 11.17 -34.94 -28.23
CA SER A 120 9.97 -35.48 -28.86
C SER A 120 8.79 -35.59 -27.88
N THR A 121 9.05 -35.66 -26.58
CA THR A 121 8.00 -35.70 -25.55
C THR A 121 7.36 -34.34 -25.28
N ILE A 122 8.03 -33.25 -25.66
CA ILE A 122 7.65 -31.87 -25.32
C ILE A 122 7.51 -30.94 -26.54
N TYR A 123 7.85 -31.37 -27.75
CA TYR A 123 7.74 -30.58 -29.00
C TYR A 123 7.29 -31.46 -30.19
N ASP A 124 6.55 -30.89 -31.15
CA ASP A 124 6.27 -31.51 -32.47
C ASP A 124 7.41 -31.13 -33.42
N LEU A 125 8.36 -32.03 -33.58
CA LEU A 125 9.59 -31.79 -34.33
C LEU A 125 9.36 -32.17 -35.79
N LYS A 126 9.63 -31.22 -36.69
CA LYS A 126 9.65 -31.45 -38.14
C LYS A 126 11.09 -31.69 -38.59
N PRO A 127 11.32 -32.25 -39.80
CA PRO A 127 12.66 -32.32 -40.35
C PRO A 127 13.25 -30.91 -40.50
N GLY A 128 14.44 -30.68 -39.96
CA GLY A 128 15.08 -29.37 -39.93
C GLY A 128 16.11 -29.22 -38.81
N THR A 129 16.78 -28.08 -38.79
CA THR A 129 17.77 -27.71 -37.77
C THR A 129 17.14 -26.82 -36.70
N TYR A 130 17.39 -27.13 -35.44
CA TYR A 130 16.87 -26.37 -34.31
C TYR A 130 18.00 -25.88 -33.41
N SER A 131 17.82 -24.69 -32.83
CA SER A 131 18.65 -24.15 -31.76
C SER A 131 17.98 -24.38 -30.41
N VAL A 132 18.59 -25.19 -29.55
CA VAL A 132 18.08 -25.60 -28.24
C VAL A 132 18.86 -24.88 -27.15
N HIS A 133 18.20 -24.20 -26.23
CA HIS A 133 18.85 -23.63 -25.04
C HIS A 133 17.97 -23.77 -23.80
N ALA A 134 18.59 -23.88 -22.63
CA ALA A 134 17.91 -23.90 -21.35
C ALA A 134 17.93 -22.48 -20.76
N GLU A 135 16.79 -21.96 -20.32
CA GLU A 135 16.69 -20.65 -19.66
C GLU A 135 15.51 -20.69 -18.67
N GLY A 136 15.74 -20.28 -17.43
CA GLY A 136 14.68 -20.26 -16.42
C GLY A 136 15.18 -19.98 -15.00
N THR A 137 14.32 -20.26 -14.02
CA THR A 137 14.60 -20.14 -12.58
C THR A 137 14.27 -21.45 -11.86
N ILE A 138 15.03 -21.79 -10.82
CA ILE A 138 14.78 -22.94 -9.95
C ILE A 138 14.70 -22.44 -8.50
N PRO A 139 13.58 -22.70 -7.77
CA PRO A 139 13.52 -22.46 -6.34
C PRO A 139 14.52 -23.34 -5.58
N SER A 140 15.29 -22.74 -4.68
CA SER A 140 16.28 -23.43 -3.85
C SER A 140 16.17 -23.02 -2.38
N VAL A 141 16.30 -23.98 -1.46
CA VAL A 141 16.37 -23.69 -0.02
C VAL A 141 17.83 -23.71 0.42
N LEU A 142 18.31 -22.61 1.01
CA LEU A 142 19.71 -22.43 1.45
C LEU A 142 19.85 -22.79 2.94
N GLY A 143 20.30 -24.00 3.28
CA GLY A 143 20.55 -24.38 4.67
C GLY A 143 19.32 -24.28 5.60
N LYS A 144 19.52 -23.99 6.90
CA LYS A 144 18.47 -24.01 7.95
C LYS A 144 17.32 -22.98 7.81
N THR A 145 17.33 -22.12 6.80
CA THR A 145 16.25 -21.14 6.56
C THR A 145 15.10 -21.78 5.78
N LYS A 146 13.85 -21.57 6.19
CA LYS A 146 12.66 -22.11 5.51
C LYS A 146 12.25 -21.35 4.24
N GLU A 147 12.88 -20.22 3.93
CA GLU A 147 12.50 -19.38 2.79
C GLU A 147 13.25 -19.79 1.51
N PRO A 148 12.52 -20.04 0.39
CA PRO A 148 13.11 -20.46 -0.86
C PRO A 148 13.62 -19.26 -1.68
N THR A 149 14.85 -19.36 -2.17
CA THR A 149 15.49 -18.37 -3.04
C THR A 149 15.47 -18.85 -4.49
N LEU A 150 15.09 -17.98 -5.43
CA LEU A 150 15.08 -18.29 -6.87
C LEU A 150 16.50 -18.19 -7.46
N ILE A 151 16.94 -19.26 -8.13
CA ILE A 151 18.23 -19.32 -8.83
C ILE A 151 17.97 -19.28 -10.33
N SER A 152 18.41 -18.23 -11.03
CA SER A 152 18.30 -18.12 -12.48
C SER A 152 19.43 -18.87 -13.18
N PHE A 153 19.15 -19.46 -14.34
CA PHE A 153 20.13 -20.12 -15.20
C PHE A 153 19.89 -19.83 -16.68
N LYS A 154 20.95 -19.86 -17.48
CA LYS A 154 20.89 -19.78 -18.95
C LYS A 154 22.04 -20.56 -19.57
N SER A 155 21.75 -21.49 -20.48
CA SER A 155 22.76 -22.26 -21.20
C SER A 155 23.16 -21.58 -22.51
N HIS A 156 24.31 -21.96 -23.05
CA HIS A 156 24.63 -21.71 -24.45
C HIS A 156 23.68 -22.52 -25.36
N PRO A 157 23.32 -21.99 -26.55
CA PRO A 157 22.51 -22.72 -27.51
C PRO A 157 23.27 -23.90 -28.11
N LEU A 158 22.58 -25.02 -28.28
CA LEU A 158 23.02 -26.23 -28.94
C LEU A 158 22.23 -26.41 -30.24
N SER A 159 22.93 -26.54 -31.37
CA SER A 159 22.29 -26.89 -32.64
C SER A 159 22.08 -28.39 -32.75
N ILE A 160 20.86 -28.81 -33.11
CA ILE A 160 20.50 -30.20 -33.39
C ILE A 160 19.81 -30.30 -34.76
N THR A 161 19.93 -31.43 -35.42
CA THR A 161 19.27 -31.69 -36.71
C THR A 161 18.33 -32.88 -36.57
N ILE A 162 17.07 -32.67 -36.95
CA ILE A 162 16.03 -33.68 -36.95
C ILE A 162 15.82 -34.17 -38.39
N GLU A 163 16.05 -35.46 -38.64
CA GLU A 163 15.95 -36.03 -39.99
C GLU A 163 14.53 -36.52 -40.35
N LYS A 164 13.77 -36.95 -39.35
CA LYS A 164 12.40 -37.47 -39.51
C LYS A 164 11.47 -36.73 -38.56
N ALA A 165 10.28 -36.40 -39.05
CA ALA A 165 9.25 -35.83 -38.19
C ALA A 165 8.98 -36.79 -37.02
N SER A 166 9.03 -36.27 -35.80
CA SER A 166 8.67 -36.98 -34.58
C SER A 166 7.70 -36.10 -33.80
N SER A 167 6.47 -36.59 -33.64
CA SER A 167 5.46 -35.89 -32.86
C SER A 167 5.50 -36.38 -31.42
N ALA A 168 5.27 -35.48 -30.45
CA ALA A 168 4.77 -35.87 -29.15
C ALA A 168 3.61 -36.86 -29.32
N GLU A 169 3.61 -37.95 -28.55
CA GLU A 169 2.63 -39.05 -28.58
C GLU A 169 1.19 -38.62 -28.20
N VAL A 170 0.82 -37.36 -28.39
CA VAL A 170 -0.50 -36.79 -28.11
C VAL A 170 -1.23 -36.38 -29.41
N LYS A 171 -0.78 -36.86 -30.58
CA LYS A 171 -1.62 -36.87 -31.79
C LYS A 171 -2.54 -38.08 -31.78
N GLN A 172 -3.67 -38.01 -31.05
CA GLN A 172 -4.93 -38.66 -31.46
C GLN A 172 -6.15 -38.21 -30.64
N LYS A 173 -7.20 -37.84 -31.39
CA LYS A 173 -8.61 -37.60 -30.99
C LYS A 173 -8.92 -36.37 -30.12
N ALA A 174 -8.83 -35.19 -30.73
CA ALA A 174 -9.76 -34.10 -30.41
C ALA A 174 -11.13 -34.42 -31.03
N SER A 175 -11.95 -35.22 -30.36
CA SER A 175 -13.37 -35.35 -30.68
C SER A 175 -14.16 -34.34 -29.84
N LYS A 176 -14.96 -33.49 -30.50
CA LYS A 176 -15.82 -32.50 -29.84
C LYS A 176 -16.78 -33.12 -28.80
N ARG A 177 -17.04 -32.33 -27.75
CA ARG A 177 -18.22 -32.18 -26.86
C ARG A 177 -17.99 -32.60 -25.39
N THR A 178 -18.41 -31.68 -24.52
CA THR A 178 -18.35 -31.55 -23.04
C THR A 178 -17.04 -31.09 -22.40
N ILE A 179 -17.11 -29.99 -21.62
CA ILE A 179 -16.02 -29.46 -20.78
C ILE A 179 -15.75 -30.39 -19.62
N ILE A 180 -16.73 -31.16 -19.15
CA ILE A 180 -16.50 -32.18 -18.13
C ILE A 180 -16.66 -33.54 -18.78
N GLN A 181 -15.64 -34.39 -18.67
CA GLN A 181 -15.74 -35.77 -19.09
C GLN A 181 -16.40 -36.59 -17.96
N GLU A 182 -17.73 -36.73 -18.01
CA GLU A 182 -18.51 -37.38 -16.93
C GLU A 182 -18.06 -38.82 -16.64
N ASP A 183 -17.61 -39.58 -17.64
CA ASP A 183 -17.10 -40.94 -17.48
C ASP A 183 -15.75 -41.02 -16.74
N SER A 184 -15.07 -39.88 -16.54
CA SER A 184 -13.88 -39.78 -15.71
C SER A 184 -14.17 -39.49 -14.23
N CYS A 185 -15.43 -39.24 -13.87
CA CYS A 185 -15.84 -38.73 -12.56
C CYS A 185 -16.73 -39.73 -11.80
N ASP A 186 -16.45 -39.92 -10.51
CA ASP A 186 -17.48 -40.43 -9.59
C ASP A 186 -18.50 -39.33 -9.26
N THR A 187 -19.59 -39.68 -8.56
CA THR A 187 -20.70 -38.76 -8.29
C THR A 187 -20.28 -37.54 -7.46
N GLU A 188 -19.31 -37.67 -6.55
CA GLU A 188 -18.85 -36.57 -5.69
C GLU A 188 -17.91 -35.64 -6.45
N LYS A 189 -16.94 -36.21 -7.18
CA LYS A 189 -16.01 -35.46 -8.03
C LYS A 189 -16.73 -34.73 -9.15
N LEU A 190 -17.73 -35.36 -9.78
CA LEU A 190 -18.53 -34.73 -10.82
C LEU A 190 -19.22 -33.46 -10.30
N LYS A 191 -19.79 -33.52 -9.09
CA LYS A 191 -20.42 -32.36 -8.45
C LYS A 191 -19.40 -31.26 -8.13
N ALA A 192 -18.28 -31.62 -7.51
CA ALA A 192 -17.23 -30.66 -7.15
C ALA A 192 -16.64 -29.95 -8.37
N THR A 193 -16.33 -30.69 -9.45
CA THR A 193 -15.82 -30.13 -10.70
C THR A 193 -16.87 -29.28 -11.43
N THR A 194 -18.14 -29.69 -11.43
CA THR A 194 -19.22 -28.88 -12.00
C THR A 194 -19.38 -27.54 -11.27
N ASP A 195 -19.32 -27.57 -9.94
CA ASP A 195 -19.38 -26.35 -9.13
C ASP A 195 -18.13 -25.48 -9.33
N ALA A 196 -16.95 -26.08 -9.49
CA ALA A 196 -15.69 -25.40 -9.79
C ALA A 196 -15.76 -24.62 -11.11
N VAL A 197 -16.20 -25.25 -12.20
CA VAL A 197 -16.35 -24.62 -13.52
C VAL A 197 -17.38 -23.49 -13.47
N ARG A 198 -18.52 -23.70 -12.80
CA ARG A 198 -19.54 -22.64 -12.63
C ARG A 198 -19.01 -21.45 -11.84
N ASN A 199 -18.18 -21.70 -10.84
CA ASN A 199 -17.56 -20.64 -10.06
C ASN A 199 -16.45 -19.94 -10.86
N CYS A 200 -15.63 -20.68 -11.62
CA CYS A 200 -14.63 -20.13 -12.55
C CYS A 200 -15.26 -19.04 -13.44
N GLU A 201 -16.41 -19.30 -14.07
CA GLU A 201 -17.10 -18.29 -14.89
C GLU A 201 -17.31 -16.98 -14.12
N LYS A 202 -17.92 -17.07 -12.94
CA LYS A 202 -18.27 -15.90 -12.12
C LYS A 202 -17.02 -15.13 -11.68
N LEU A 203 -16.00 -15.84 -11.22
CA LEU A 203 -14.76 -15.24 -10.74
C LEU A 203 -13.97 -14.59 -11.88
N ALA A 204 -13.88 -15.24 -13.04
CA ALA A 204 -13.18 -14.71 -14.20
C ALA A 204 -13.87 -13.44 -14.76
N ARG A 205 -15.22 -13.40 -14.83
CA ARG A 205 -15.96 -12.18 -15.22
C ARG A 205 -15.75 -11.02 -14.24
N ALA A 206 -15.68 -11.32 -12.95
CA ALA A 206 -15.41 -10.32 -11.92
C ALA A 206 -14.01 -9.72 -12.07
N ALA A 207 -13.01 -10.58 -12.26
CA ALA A 207 -11.64 -10.19 -12.48
C ALA A 207 -11.50 -9.33 -13.74
N ALA A 208 -12.15 -9.72 -14.85
CA ALA A 208 -12.17 -8.94 -16.09
C ALA A 208 -12.77 -7.53 -15.91
N ALA A 209 -13.84 -7.42 -15.10
CA ALA A 209 -14.43 -6.11 -14.79
C ALA A 209 -13.46 -5.21 -14.01
N ASP A 210 -12.73 -5.76 -13.03
CA ASP A 210 -11.73 -5.01 -12.28
C ASP A 210 -10.50 -4.64 -13.14
N SER A 211 -10.05 -5.51 -14.05
CA SER A 211 -8.88 -5.24 -14.89
C SER A 211 -9.13 -4.13 -15.89
N SER A 212 -10.38 -3.98 -16.35
CA SER A 212 -10.81 -2.88 -17.21
C SER A 212 -10.91 -1.52 -16.48
N ASN A 213 -10.91 -1.50 -15.14
CA ASN A 213 -11.01 -0.28 -14.36
C ASN A 213 -9.65 0.42 -14.22
N LEU A 214 -9.49 1.58 -14.87
CA LEU A 214 -8.28 2.41 -14.86
C LEU A 214 -7.82 2.86 -13.46
N GLN A 215 -8.71 2.83 -12.46
CA GLN A 215 -8.40 3.20 -11.07
C GLN A 215 -8.09 2.00 -10.17
N SER A 216 -8.11 0.78 -10.70
CA SER A 216 -7.82 -0.41 -9.91
C SER A 216 -6.34 -0.43 -9.50
N ALA A 217 -6.08 -0.13 -8.22
CA ALA A 217 -4.78 -0.29 -7.59
C ALA A 217 -4.36 -1.76 -7.54
N ARG A 218 -5.33 -2.68 -7.47
CA ARG A 218 -5.10 -4.13 -7.50
C ARG A 218 -4.51 -4.57 -8.83
N PHE A 219 -5.01 -4.05 -9.95
CA PHE A 219 -4.42 -4.37 -11.25
C PHE A 219 -2.92 -4.04 -11.29
N VAL A 220 -2.54 -2.86 -10.77
CA VAL A 220 -1.14 -2.43 -10.72
C VAL A 220 -0.30 -3.29 -9.77
N GLU A 221 -0.88 -3.74 -8.65
CA GLU A 221 -0.22 -4.63 -7.69
C GLU A 221 0.15 -5.98 -8.32
N TYR A 222 -0.80 -6.59 -9.05
CA TYR A 222 -0.66 -7.93 -9.61
C TYR A 222 0.11 -7.91 -10.95
N PHE A 223 -0.22 -7.00 -11.86
CA PHE A 223 0.38 -7.00 -13.20
C PHE A 223 1.55 -6.01 -13.36
N LYS A 224 1.91 -5.26 -12.31
CA LYS A 224 3.02 -4.28 -12.29
C LYS A 224 2.98 -3.25 -13.42
N SER A 225 1.82 -3.05 -14.00
CA SER A 225 1.57 -2.18 -15.13
C SER A 225 0.28 -1.42 -14.92
N ASN A 226 0.20 -0.23 -15.52
CA ASN A 226 -1.05 0.51 -15.65
C ASN A 226 -1.34 0.88 -17.12
N GLU A 227 -0.63 0.24 -18.05
CA GLU A 227 -0.79 0.51 -19.48
C GLU A 227 -2.11 -0.04 -19.99
N THR A 228 -2.76 0.71 -20.90
CA THR A 228 -4.02 0.31 -21.53
C THR A 228 -3.90 -1.05 -22.23
N LYS A 229 -2.79 -1.29 -22.93
CA LYS A 229 -2.55 -2.57 -23.64
C LYS A 229 -2.47 -3.77 -22.68
N ALA A 230 -1.78 -3.61 -21.55
CA ALA A 230 -1.71 -4.65 -20.53
C ALA A 230 -3.10 -4.95 -19.94
N ARG A 231 -3.92 -3.92 -19.70
CA ARG A 231 -5.30 -4.07 -19.22
C ARG A 231 -6.20 -4.74 -20.25
N GLU A 232 -6.11 -4.35 -21.52
CA GLU A 232 -6.84 -4.98 -22.62
C GLU A 232 -6.48 -6.48 -22.75
N HIS A 233 -5.19 -6.80 -22.67
CA HIS A 233 -4.70 -8.19 -22.70
C HIS A 233 -5.28 -9.03 -21.56
N VAL A 234 -5.12 -8.57 -20.31
CA VAL A 234 -5.62 -9.29 -19.12
C VAL A 234 -7.14 -9.42 -19.15
N THR A 235 -7.85 -8.36 -19.52
CA THR A 235 -9.32 -8.35 -19.62
C THR A 235 -9.79 -9.34 -20.69
N GLY A 236 -9.14 -9.34 -21.86
CA GLY A 236 -9.46 -10.24 -22.96
C GLY A 236 -9.27 -11.71 -22.56
N ARG A 237 -8.15 -12.05 -21.93
CA ARG A 237 -7.87 -13.41 -21.47
C ARG A 237 -8.88 -13.87 -20.41
N LEU A 238 -9.21 -13.04 -19.42
CA LEU A 238 -10.18 -13.38 -18.37
C LEU A 238 -11.61 -13.53 -18.90
N LEU A 239 -12.01 -12.73 -19.89
CA LEU A 239 -13.31 -12.91 -20.56
C LEU A 239 -13.36 -14.21 -21.35
N ALA A 240 -12.27 -14.59 -22.02
CA ALA A 240 -12.20 -15.84 -22.75
C ALA A 240 -12.27 -17.06 -21.81
N VAL A 241 -11.56 -17.02 -20.67
CA VAL A 241 -11.69 -18.03 -19.61
C VAL A 241 -13.12 -18.11 -19.08
N ALA A 242 -13.78 -16.96 -18.89
CA ALA A 242 -15.17 -16.94 -18.46
C ALA A 242 -16.13 -17.54 -19.50
N GLU A 243 -15.90 -17.28 -20.79
CA GLU A 243 -16.70 -17.85 -21.86
C GLU A 243 -16.53 -19.36 -21.96
N GLU A 244 -15.30 -19.85 -21.83
CA GLU A 244 -15.01 -21.28 -21.75
C GLU A 244 -15.71 -21.90 -20.53
N CYS A 245 -15.57 -21.33 -19.33
CA CYS A 245 -16.22 -21.84 -18.12
C CYS A 245 -17.77 -21.71 -18.11
N ALA A 246 -18.38 -20.97 -19.05
CA ALA A 246 -19.83 -20.77 -19.11
C ALA A 246 -20.60 -21.92 -19.80
N THR A 247 -19.89 -22.77 -20.55
CA THR A 247 -20.48 -23.91 -21.26
C THR A 247 -20.19 -25.22 -20.54
N SER A 248 -21.02 -26.25 -20.74
CA SER A 248 -20.80 -27.58 -20.13
C SER A 248 -20.74 -28.70 -21.17
N ASP A 249 -21.33 -28.46 -22.33
CA ASP A 249 -21.47 -29.39 -23.46
C ASP A 249 -20.74 -28.94 -24.74
N SER A 250 -20.26 -27.70 -24.77
CA SER A 250 -19.39 -27.13 -25.80
C SER A 250 -18.16 -26.49 -25.17
N GLY A 251 -17.08 -26.28 -25.93
CA GLY A 251 -15.85 -25.68 -25.43
C GLY A 251 -14.63 -26.13 -26.22
N ASN A 252 -13.51 -25.46 -25.96
CA ASN A 252 -12.20 -25.75 -26.51
C ASN A 252 -11.30 -26.56 -25.55
N THR A 253 -11.74 -26.76 -24.30
CA THR A 253 -11.04 -27.50 -23.25
C THR A 253 -11.84 -28.71 -22.77
N ARG A 254 -11.16 -29.67 -22.11
CA ARG A 254 -11.81 -30.81 -21.44
C ARG A 254 -11.21 -31.09 -20.07
N VAL A 255 -12.02 -30.90 -19.04
CA VAL A 255 -11.75 -31.16 -17.64
C VAL A 255 -12.02 -32.63 -17.28
N LEU A 256 -10.99 -33.29 -16.77
CA LEU A 256 -10.98 -34.69 -16.31
C LEU A 256 -10.98 -34.70 -14.78
N CYS A 257 -11.87 -35.50 -14.18
CA CYS A 257 -11.90 -35.67 -12.71
C CYS A 257 -10.90 -36.70 -12.19
N SER A 258 -10.33 -37.49 -13.09
CA SER A 258 -9.34 -38.51 -12.79
C SER A 258 -8.21 -38.44 -13.79
N ASP A 259 -7.02 -38.77 -13.30
CA ASP A 259 -5.81 -38.72 -14.08
C ASP A 259 -5.67 -39.96 -14.96
N GLN A 260 -6.07 -39.81 -16.22
CA GLN A 260 -5.96 -40.85 -17.23
C GLN A 260 -4.53 -40.98 -17.80
N PHE A 261 -3.65 -40.01 -17.53
CA PHE A 261 -2.29 -39.96 -18.08
C PHE A 261 -1.22 -40.39 -17.06
N GLY A 262 -1.54 -40.45 -15.76
CA GLY A 262 -0.69 -41.00 -14.71
C GLY A 262 0.40 -40.05 -14.19
N TYR A 263 0.16 -38.74 -14.22
CA TYR A 263 1.06 -37.69 -13.71
C TYR A 263 0.74 -37.20 -12.29
N CYS A 264 -0.47 -37.45 -11.78
CA CYS A 264 -0.88 -37.13 -10.42
C CYS A 264 -0.37 -38.19 -9.44
N GLU A 265 0.33 -37.74 -8.42
CA GLU A 265 0.72 -38.57 -7.28
C GLU A 265 -0.43 -38.61 -6.25
N SER A 266 -0.61 -39.74 -5.56
CA SER A 266 -1.63 -39.87 -4.52
C SER A 266 -1.40 -38.96 -3.32
N ASP A 267 -0.13 -38.70 -2.98
CA ASP A 267 0.28 -37.87 -1.84
C ASP A 267 1.12 -36.65 -2.26
N GLY A 268 1.20 -36.31 -3.55
CA GLY A 268 2.09 -35.27 -4.08
C GLY A 268 1.48 -33.87 -4.09
N PRO A 269 2.28 -32.80 -4.27
CA PRO A 269 1.82 -31.41 -4.18
C PRO A 269 1.04 -30.92 -5.43
N LEU A 270 0.83 -31.79 -6.44
CA LEU A 270 0.17 -31.43 -7.69
C LEU A 270 -1.36 -31.36 -7.50
N ILE A 271 -1.95 -30.19 -7.76
CA ILE A 271 -3.39 -29.95 -7.62
C ILE A 271 -4.11 -30.24 -8.94
N ALA A 272 -3.56 -29.76 -10.04
CA ALA A 272 -4.07 -29.99 -11.38
C ALA A 272 -2.95 -29.82 -12.41
N TYR A 273 -3.21 -30.23 -13.66
CA TYR A 273 -2.31 -29.94 -14.77
C TYR A 273 -3.08 -29.81 -16.09
N THR A 274 -2.50 -29.07 -17.04
CA THR A 274 -3.06 -28.87 -18.38
C THR A 274 -2.13 -29.41 -19.46
N THR A 275 -2.69 -30.14 -20.42
CA THR A 275 -2.00 -30.58 -21.64
C THR A 275 -2.14 -29.55 -22.75
N TRP A 276 -1.02 -29.16 -23.35
CA TRP A 276 -0.96 -28.00 -24.24
C TRP A 276 -1.70 -28.19 -25.58
N VAL A 277 -1.64 -29.39 -26.16
CA VAL A 277 -2.12 -29.66 -27.53
C VAL A 277 -3.65 -29.77 -27.62
N ASN A 278 -4.26 -30.37 -26.60
CA ASN A 278 -5.67 -30.77 -26.63
C ASN A 278 -6.53 -30.04 -25.59
N GLY A 279 -5.90 -29.21 -24.73
CA GLY A 279 -6.62 -28.50 -23.67
C GLY A 279 -7.25 -29.44 -22.64
N TYR A 280 -6.68 -30.64 -22.42
CA TYR A 280 -7.13 -31.49 -21.32
C TYR A 280 -6.60 -30.92 -20.02
N ILE A 281 -7.52 -30.62 -19.10
CA ILE A 281 -7.25 -30.15 -17.75
C ILE A 281 -7.57 -31.32 -16.81
N THR A 282 -6.58 -31.84 -16.12
CA THR A 282 -6.78 -32.94 -15.18
C THR A 282 -6.75 -32.43 -13.75
N MET A 283 -7.81 -32.69 -12.99
CA MET A 283 -7.85 -32.41 -11.55
C MET A 283 -7.26 -33.60 -10.77
N CYS A 284 -6.19 -33.36 -10.01
CA CYS A 284 -5.52 -34.38 -9.18
C CYS A 284 -6.27 -34.61 -7.85
N PRO A 285 -5.98 -35.68 -7.09
CA PRO A 285 -6.65 -35.97 -5.81
C PRO A 285 -6.67 -34.80 -4.81
N MET A 286 -5.54 -34.08 -4.69
CA MET A 286 -5.37 -32.89 -3.84
C MET A 286 -6.42 -31.80 -4.10
N PHE A 287 -6.89 -31.64 -5.35
CA PHE A 287 -7.97 -30.72 -5.68
C PHE A 287 -9.23 -31.01 -4.87
N TYR A 288 -9.63 -32.28 -4.77
CA TYR A 288 -10.87 -32.68 -4.11
C TYR A 288 -10.73 -32.80 -2.59
N GLU A 289 -9.55 -33.18 -2.11
CA GLU A 289 -9.35 -33.55 -0.70
C GLU A 289 -8.99 -32.37 0.19
N THR A 290 -8.31 -31.36 -0.35
CA THR A 290 -7.68 -30.29 0.46
C THR A 290 -8.13 -28.89 0.13
N ARG A 291 -8.81 -28.68 -1.01
CA ARG A 291 -9.19 -27.34 -1.47
C ARG A 291 -10.67 -27.05 -1.21
N PRO A 292 -11.02 -25.82 -0.79
CA PRO A 292 -12.40 -25.44 -0.66
C PRO A 292 -13.01 -25.14 -2.05
N PRO A 293 -14.35 -25.19 -2.20
CA PRO A 293 -15.03 -24.87 -3.47
C PRO A 293 -14.90 -23.42 -3.94
N LEU A 294 -14.59 -22.50 -3.03
CA LEU A 294 -14.47 -21.07 -3.25
C LEU A 294 -13.39 -20.50 -2.30
N PRO A 295 -12.86 -19.30 -2.58
CA PRO A 295 -11.90 -18.64 -1.70
C PRO A 295 -12.39 -18.52 -0.26
N GLU A 296 -11.71 -19.18 0.69
CA GLU A 296 -11.93 -19.00 2.14
C GLU A 296 -10.88 -18.09 2.78
N GLN A 297 -9.69 -18.01 2.17
CA GLN A 297 -8.57 -17.16 2.58
C GLN A 297 -7.97 -16.44 1.38
N CYS A 298 -7.51 -15.21 1.61
CA CYS A 298 -6.87 -14.38 0.59
C CYS A 298 -5.60 -15.08 0.06
N HIS A 299 -5.46 -15.15 -1.27
CA HIS A 299 -4.32 -15.75 -1.99
C HIS A 299 -4.15 -17.27 -1.87
N LYS A 300 -5.12 -17.97 -1.28
CA LYS A 300 -5.15 -19.44 -1.28
C LYS A 300 -5.86 -19.96 -2.51
N GLN A 301 -5.33 -21.04 -3.07
CA GLN A 301 -5.95 -21.76 -4.17
C GLN A 301 -7.20 -22.51 -3.67
N ASP A 302 -8.23 -22.49 -4.50
CA ASP A 302 -9.52 -23.12 -4.31
C ASP A 302 -9.97 -23.76 -5.63
N HIS A 303 -11.07 -24.51 -5.63
CA HIS A 303 -11.52 -25.18 -6.84
C HIS A 303 -11.70 -24.23 -8.05
N ALA A 304 -12.25 -23.04 -7.83
CA ALA A 304 -12.56 -22.10 -8.90
C ALA A 304 -11.30 -21.40 -9.41
N THR A 305 -10.41 -20.98 -8.51
CA THR A 305 -9.17 -20.28 -8.88
C THR A 305 -8.14 -21.22 -9.51
N THR A 306 -8.06 -22.48 -9.05
CA THR A 306 -7.32 -23.54 -9.74
C THR A 306 -7.90 -23.79 -11.14
N THR A 307 -9.23 -23.83 -11.30
CA THR A 307 -9.82 -23.97 -12.64
C THR A 307 -9.44 -22.78 -13.54
N ILE A 308 -9.45 -21.55 -13.03
CA ILE A 308 -9.01 -20.36 -13.79
C ILE A 308 -7.53 -20.48 -14.18
N HIS A 309 -6.66 -20.91 -13.27
CA HIS A 309 -5.24 -21.14 -13.52
C HIS A 309 -5.06 -22.06 -14.74
N GLU A 310 -5.65 -23.25 -14.70
CA GLU A 310 -5.52 -24.26 -15.76
C GLU A 310 -6.11 -23.78 -17.10
N MET A 311 -7.27 -23.11 -17.06
CA MET A 311 -7.90 -22.55 -18.27
C MET A 311 -7.00 -21.51 -18.94
N THR A 312 -6.16 -20.79 -18.20
CA THR A 312 -5.24 -19.81 -18.79
C THR A 312 -4.09 -20.47 -19.57
N HIS A 313 -3.72 -21.70 -19.24
CA HIS A 313 -2.71 -22.49 -19.96
C HIS A 313 -3.24 -23.07 -21.27
N ALA A 314 -4.55 -23.27 -21.38
CA ALA A 314 -5.15 -23.83 -22.58
C ALA A 314 -5.13 -22.80 -23.72
N ARG A 315 -4.23 -23.00 -24.70
CA ARG A 315 -4.08 -22.11 -25.86
C ARG A 315 -5.39 -21.84 -26.59
N ALA A 316 -6.23 -22.87 -26.69
CA ALA A 316 -7.51 -22.77 -27.39
C ALA A 316 -8.55 -21.88 -26.67
N VAL A 317 -8.30 -21.48 -25.42
CA VAL A 317 -9.15 -20.52 -24.69
C VAL A 317 -8.87 -19.09 -25.18
N TYR A 318 -7.61 -18.72 -25.45
CA TYR A 318 -7.25 -17.38 -25.92
C TYR A 318 -6.21 -17.47 -27.04
N GLU A 319 -6.68 -17.73 -28.27
CA GLU A 319 -5.86 -18.08 -29.44
C GLU A 319 -4.95 -16.96 -29.96
N GLN A 320 -5.16 -15.71 -29.55
CA GLN A 320 -4.51 -14.54 -30.17
C GLN A 320 -3.03 -14.36 -29.80
N GLU A 321 -2.51 -14.95 -28.71
CA GLU A 321 -1.12 -14.75 -28.24
C GLU A 321 -0.56 -15.96 -27.44
N VAL A 322 0.64 -15.84 -26.88
CA VAL A 322 1.35 -16.88 -26.09
C VAL A 322 0.54 -17.29 -24.86
N SER A 323 0.40 -18.61 -24.65
CA SER A 323 -0.28 -19.17 -23.48
C SER A 323 0.46 -18.85 -22.17
N THR A 324 -0.25 -18.83 -21.04
CA THR A 324 0.41 -18.61 -19.74
C THR A 324 1.37 -19.75 -19.42
N GLN A 325 2.36 -19.41 -18.63
CA GLN A 325 3.43 -20.24 -18.10
C GLN A 325 3.35 -20.24 -16.59
N ASP A 326 4.11 -21.14 -15.97
CA ASP A 326 4.26 -21.22 -14.52
C ASP A 326 5.59 -20.60 -14.09
N TYR A 327 5.71 -19.27 -14.26
CA TYR A 327 6.94 -18.57 -13.89
C TYR A 327 7.14 -18.47 -12.38
N ALA A 328 6.04 -18.38 -11.64
CA ALA A 328 6.05 -18.34 -10.19
C ALA A 328 4.69 -18.75 -9.60
N TYR A 329 4.74 -19.42 -8.45
CA TYR A 329 3.57 -19.80 -7.65
C TYR A 329 3.52 -19.03 -6.34
N GLY A 330 2.31 -18.76 -5.88
CA GLY A 330 2.04 -18.05 -4.64
C GLY A 330 2.24 -16.54 -4.76
N TYR A 331 1.53 -15.81 -3.89
CA TYR A 331 1.45 -14.35 -3.98
C TYR A 331 2.81 -13.64 -3.96
N GLU A 332 3.70 -14.02 -3.04
CA GLU A 332 5.00 -13.34 -2.88
C GLU A 332 5.88 -13.47 -4.12
N ASN A 333 5.96 -14.66 -4.70
CA ASN A 333 6.79 -14.91 -5.89
C ASN A 333 6.12 -14.37 -7.16
N ALA A 334 4.82 -14.58 -7.33
CA ALA A 334 4.08 -14.12 -8.50
C ALA A 334 4.09 -12.58 -8.62
N THR A 335 3.93 -11.88 -7.50
CA THR A 335 4.02 -10.41 -7.46
C THR A 335 5.45 -9.87 -7.44
N ALA A 336 6.49 -10.72 -7.43
CA ALA A 336 7.87 -10.30 -7.59
C ALA A 336 8.36 -10.39 -9.06
N LEU A 337 7.57 -10.99 -9.95
CA LEU A 337 7.88 -11.09 -11.38
C LEU A 337 7.94 -9.71 -12.06
N ASP A 338 8.67 -9.64 -13.17
CA ASP A 338 8.64 -8.47 -14.05
C ASP A 338 7.28 -8.31 -14.75
N PRO A 339 6.91 -7.11 -15.21
CA PRO A 339 5.59 -6.85 -15.78
C PRO A 339 5.22 -7.75 -16.95
N LEU A 340 6.18 -8.14 -17.79
CA LEU A 340 5.91 -9.01 -18.94
C LEU A 340 5.63 -10.44 -18.45
N SER A 341 6.45 -10.96 -17.54
CA SER A 341 6.24 -12.27 -16.93
C SER A 341 4.91 -12.34 -16.17
N CYS A 342 4.47 -11.27 -15.49
CA CYS A 342 3.15 -11.24 -14.85
C CYS A 342 1.99 -11.43 -15.84
N LEU A 343 2.07 -10.87 -17.05
CA LEU A 343 1.02 -11.03 -18.08
C LEU A 343 0.90 -12.47 -18.58
N TYR A 344 1.99 -13.23 -18.49
CA TYR A 344 2.09 -14.60 -18.98
C TYR A 344 2.25 -15.61 -17.85
N ASN A 345 1.98 -15.27 -16.59
CA ASN A 345 2.03 -16.21 -15.46
C ASN A 345 0.60 -16.66 -15.08
N ALA A 346 0.32 -17.97 -15.08
CA ALA A 346 -1.04 -18.49 -14.82
C ALA A 346 -1.53 -18.18 -13.40
N ASP A 347 -0.65 -18.31 -12.42
CA ASP A 347 -0.98 -18.04 -11.02
C ASP A 347 -1.31 -16.55 -10.79
N GLN A 348 -0.83 -15.65 -11.65
CA GLN A 348 -1.21 -14.24 -11.60
C GLN A 348 -2.72 -14.05 -11.81
N TYR A 349 -3.30 -14.76 -12.76
CA TYR A 349 -4.74 -14.68 -13.07
C TYR A 349 -5.58 -15.36 -12.00
N SER A 350 -5.11 -16.49 -11.47
CA SER A 350 -5.72 -17.20 -10.34
C SER A 350 -5.80 -16.31 -9.09
N LEU A 351 -4.66 -15.75 -8.67
CA LEU A 351 -4.57 -14.89 -7.48
C LEU A 351 -5.34 -13.57 -7.67
N TYR A 352 -5.29 -12.99 -8.88
CA TYR A 352 -6.04 -11.78 -9.19
C TYR A 352 -7.55 -12.04 -9.16
N ALA A 353 -8.01 -13.17 -9.71
CA ALA A 353 -9.41 -13.58 -9.68
C ALA A 353 -9.90 -13.92 -8.27
N ASN A 354 -9.07 -14.57 -7.45
CA ASN A 354 -9.33 -14.82 -6.02
C ASN A 354 -9.71 -13.51 -5.32
N VAL A 355 -8.87 -12.47 -5.46
CA VAL A 355 -9.08 -11.18 -4.80
C VAL A 355 -10.20 -10.34 -5.44
N ALA A 356 -10.39 -10.44 -6.77
CA ALA A 356 -11.51 -9.78 -7.46
C ALA A 356 -12.86 -10.40 -7.06
N ALA A 357 -12.90 -11.71 -6.83
CA ALA A 357 -14.09 -12.45 -6.41
C ALA A 357 -14.55 -12.13 -4.99
N TYR A 358 -13.60 -11.86 -4.07
CA TYR A 358 -13.92 -11.33 -2.74
C TYR A 358 -14.74 -10.03 -2.82
N SER A 359 -14.63 -9.26 -3.91
CA SER A 359 -15.48 -8.09 -4.18
C SER A 359 -16.79 -8.41 -4.92
N PHE A 360 -16.89 -9.57 -5.60
CA PHE A 360 -18.00 -9.93 -6.49
C PHE A 360 -19.09 -10.79 -5.84
N VAL A 361 -18.74 -11.63 -4.85
CA VAL A 361 -19.73 -12.44 -4.09
C VAL A 361 -20.64 -11.55 -3.23
N ARG A 362 -20.31 -10.26 -3.06
CA ARG A 362 -21.16 -9.24 -2.43
C ARG A 362 -21.60 -8.16 -3.42
N GLY A 363 -22.51 -8.56 -4.31
CA GLY A 363 -23.54 -7.67 -4.85
C GLY A 363 -23.11 -6.62 -5.86
N MET A 364 -23.01 -7.02 -7.13
CA MET A 364 -23.24 -6.06 -8.21
C MET A 364 -24.75 -5.79 -8.34
N PRO A 365 -25.21 -4.53 -8.33
CA PRO A 365 -26.58 -4.21 -8.66
C PRO A 365 -26.83 -4.51 -10.15
N SER A 366 -27.95 -5.16 -10.47
CA SER A 366 -28.39 -5.48 -11.84
C SER A 366 -28.05 -4.34 -12.81
N LEU A 367 -27.44 -4.57 -13.97
CA LEU A 367 -26.94 -3.58 -14.96
C LEU A 367 -27.94 -2.48 -15.43
N GLY A 368 -29.16 -2.41 -14.90
CA GLY A 368 -30.12 -1.36 -15.22
C GLY A 368 -29.88 0.00 -14.57
N CYS A 369 -30.40 1.05 -15.20
CA CYS A 369 -30.32 2.41 -14.67
C CYS A 369 -31.01 2.58 -13.31
N GLY A 370 -30.63 3.60 -12.53
CA GLY A 370 -31.16 3.85 -11.19
C GLY A 370 -32.69 3.95 -11.14
N THR A 371 -33.32 4.54 -12.18
CA THR A 371 -34.77 4.65 -12.28
C THR A 371 -35.45 3.29 -12.50
N CYS A 372 -34.88 2.40 -13.33
CA CYS A 372 -35.43 1.06 -13.55
C CYS A 372 -35.22 0.14 -12.35
N ARG A 373 -34.06 0.25 -11.68
CA ARG A 373 -33.77 -0.46 -10.43
C ARG A 373 -34.75 -0.10 -9.33
N ALA A 374 -34.97 1.20 -9.08
CA ALA A 374 -35.93 1.67 -8.07
C ALA A 374 -37.36 1.17 -8.34
N ARG A 375 -37.71 1.05 -9.63
CA ARG A 375 -39.02 0.53 -10.07
C ARG A 375 -39.10 -0.99 -10.12
N LYS A 376 -38.01 -1.71 -9.89
CA LYS A 376 -37.89 -3.18 -10.04
C LYS A 376 -38.34 -3.68 -11.42
N VAL A 377 -37.97 -2.96 -12.49
CA VAL A 377 -38.24 -3.35 -13.89
C VAL A 377 -36.94 -3.62 -14.63
N ARG A 378 -36.94 -4.61 -15.55
CA ARG A 378 -35.78 -4.94 -16.39
C ARG A 378 -35.37 -3.73 -17.23
N CYS A 379 -34.10 -3.36 -17.21
CA CYS A 379 -33.59 -2.25 -18.01
C CYS A 379 -33.04 -2.75 -19.35
N ASP A 380 -33.22 -1.96 -20.40
CA ASP A 380 -32.73 -2.20 -21.76
C ASP A 380 -31.28 -1.70 -21.97
N GLN A 381 -30.68 -1.05 -20.97
CA GLN A 381 -29.27 -0.67 -20.91
C GLN A 381 -28.77 0.30 -22.01
N ALA A 382 -29.69 0.94 -22.76
CA ALA A 382 -29.32 1.96 -23.74
C ALA A 382 -28.68 3.19 -23.06
N PHE A 383 -27.57 3.68 -23.62
CA PHE A 383 -26.81 4.84 -23.14
C PHE A 383 -27.12 6.08 -24.00
N PRO A 384 -27.23 7.31 -23.45
CA PRO A 384 -27.05 7.74 -22.05
C PRO A 384 -28.30 7.62 -21.16
N LYS A 385 -29.49 7.35 -21.73
CA LYS A 385 -30.74 7.15 -21.00
C LYS A 385 -31.45 5.89 -21.53
N CYS A 386 -32.03 5.11 -20.62
CA CYS A 386 -32.72 3.87 -20.98
C CYS A 386 -33.99 4.15 -21.80
N ASN A 387 -34.26 3.40 -22.88
CA ASN A 387 -35.46 3.64 -23.70
C ASN A 387 -36.74 3.35 -22.92
N ARG A 388 -36.67 2.45 -21.93
CA ARG A 388 -37.80 2.16 -21.04
C ARG A 388 -38.17 3.34 -20.13
N CYS A 389 -37.20 4.20 -19.83
CA CYS A 389 -37.35 5.41 -19.03
C CYS A 389 -37.93 6.52 -19.90
N ILE A 390 -37.40 6.65 -21.12
CA ILE A 390 -37.83 7.61 -22.14
C ILE A 390 -39.29 7.36 -22.54
N LYS A 391 -39.64 6.12 -22.91
CA LYS A 391 -41.01 5.75 -23.28
C LYS A 391 -42.00 5.90 -22.12
N ALA A 392 -41.52 5.79 -20.88
CA ALA A 392 -42.34 6.00 -19.69
C ALA A 392 -42.46 7.48 -19.29
N GLY A 393 -41.87 8.41 -20.04
CA GLY A 393 -41.89 9.84 -19.74
C GLY A 393 -41.18 10.21 -18.44
N ARG A 394 -40.17 9.44 -18.02
CA ARG A 394 -39.47 9.66 -16.74
C ARG A 394 -38.01 10.04 -16.95
N GLU A 395 -37.52 10.88 -16.04
CA GLU A 395 -36.10 11.20 -15.97
C GLU A 395 -35.27 9.96 -15.56
N CYS A 396 -34.32 9.59 -16.41
CA CYS A 396 -33.42 8.47 -16.18
C CYS A 396 -32.23 8.94 -15.33
N LYS A 397 -32.12 8.44 -14.10
CA LYS A 397 -31.02 8.75 -13.16
C LYS A 397 -29.65 8.14 -13.55
N GLY A 398 -29.49 7.76 -14.82
CA GLY A 398 -28.27 7.16 -15.36
C GLY A 398 -27.90 5.80 -14.75
N TYR A 399 -26.67 5.38 -15.05
CA TYR A 399 -26.09 4.08 -14.69
C TYR A 399 -25.01 4.19 -13.59
N GLY A 400 -24.87 5.37 -12.96
CA GLY A 400 -23.85 5.63 -11.94
C GLY A 400 -24.05 4.88 -10.62
N LEU A 401 -23.02 4.92 -9.77
CA LEU A 401 -22.99 4.30 -8.45
C LEU A 401 -24.08 4.89 -7.53
N GLN A 402 -24.95 4.04 -6.98
CA GLN A 402 -25.91 4.40 -5.92
C GLN A 402 -25.70 3.46 -4.74
N LEU A 403 -25.31 4.01 -3.59
CA LEU A 403 -25.16 3.25 -2.35
C LEU A 403 -26.55 2.92 -1.79
N SER A 404 -26.70 1.77 -1.13
CA SER A 404 -27.96 1.37 -0.49
C SER A 404 -27.72 0.82 0.91
N TRP A 405 -28.32 1.43 1.93
CA TRP A 405 -28.20 1.04 3.34
C TRP A 405 -29.43 0.25 3.85
N PRO A 406 -29.27 -0.61 4.86
CA PRO A 406 -30.40 -1.24 5.55
C PRO A 406 -31.23 -0.20 6.29
N ARG A 407 -32.53 -0.13 6.01
CA ARG A 407 -33.45 0.71 6.80
C ARG A 407 -33.67 0.03 8.15
N LYS A 408 -33.93 0.83 9.20
CA LYS A 408 -34.07 0.42 10.61
C LYS A 408 -35.11 -0.67 10.92
N ASN A 409 -35.81 -1.26 9.94
CA ASN A 409 -36.83 -2.30 10.10
C ASN A 409 -37.06 -3.19 8.84
N ASP A 410 -36.12 -3.24 7.87
CA ASP A 410 -36.33 -4.02 6.63
C ASP A 410 -35.88 -5.49 6.79
N THR A 411 -36.80 -6.37 7.19
CA THR A 411 -36.56 -7.81 7.40
C THR A 411 -36.48 -8.64 6.10
N ARG A 412 -36.71 -8.04 4.92
CA ARG A 412 -36.79 -8.77 3.63
C ARG A 412 -35.44 -9.01 2.93
N ARG A 413 -34.33 -8.57 3.52
CA ARG A 413 -32.95 -8.87 3.06
C ARG A 413 -32.11 -9.71 4.04
N ALA A 414 -32.74 -10.25 5.09
CA ALA A 414 -32.16 -11.30 5.92
C ALA A 414 -32.71 -12.66 5.47
N VAL A 415 -31.86 -13.55 4.95
CA VAL A 415 -32.25 -14.96 4.77
C VAL A 415 -31.88 -15.71 6.04
N VAL A 416 -32.89 -16.02 6.85
CA VAL A 416 -32.78 -17.00 7.94
C VAL A 416 -32.96 -18.39 7.33
N GLY A 417 -31.93 -19.23 7.36
CA GLY A 417 -32.04 -20.66 7.03
C GLY A 417 -32.39 -21.48 8.29
N PRO A 418 -33.23 -22.52 8.18
CA PRO A 418 -33.63 -23.34 9.33
C PRO A 418 -32.51 -24.31 9.75
N ILE A 419 -32.42 -24.54 11.06
CA ILE A 419 -31.41 -25.38 11.71
C ILE A 419 -31.78 -26.87 11.59
N PRO A 420 -30.88 -27.77 11.15
CA PRO A 420 -30.95 -29.19 11.49
C PRO A 420 -30.54 -29.40 12.95
N LYS A 421 -31.36 -30.13 13.70
CA LYS A 421 -31.19 -30.38 15.14
C LYS A 421 -30.04 -31.36 15.41
N GLN A 422 -29.43 -31.20 16.60
CA GLN A 422 -28.44 -32.05 17.30
C GLN A 422 -26.98 -31.73 16.90
N SER A 423 -26.03 -31.40 17.78
CA SER A 423 -25.84 -31.70 19.21
C SER A 423 -25.16 -30.51 19.93
N ARG A 424 -25.53 -30.32 21.20
CA ARG A 424 -25.10 -29.21 22.07
C ARG A 424 -23.69 -29.45 22.61
N ARG A 425 -22.79 -28.46 22.48
CA ARG A 425 -21.96 -27.91 23.59
C ARG A 425 -21.23 -26.62 23.19
N ASN A 426 -21.77 -25.51 23.71
CA ASN A 426 -21.15 -24.22 24.03
C ASN A 426 -20.02 -23.65 23.13
N ARG A 427 -20.41 -22.88 22.12
CA ARG A 427 -19.83 -21.54 21.87
C ARG A 427 -20.96 -20.56 21.59
N ILE A 428 -20.93 -19.44 22.29
CA ILE A 428 -21.79 -18.27 22.11
C ILE A 428 -21.57 -17.75 20.70
N ARG A 429 -22.65 -17.70 19.91
CA ARG A 429 -22.69 -17.13 18.54
C ARG A 429 -22.56 -15.62 18.63
N ALA A 430 -21.55 -15.03 17.96
CA ALA A 430 -21.60 -13.65 17.52
C ALA A 430 -22.22 -13.63 16.11
N GLU A 431 -23.34 -12.93 15.96
CA GLU A 431 -23.98 -12.63 14.68
C GLU A 431 -23.17 -11.56 13.96
N TYR A 432 -22.46 -11.90 12.88
CA TYR A 432 -21.80 -10.88 12.04
C TYR A 432 -22.69 -10.54 10.84
N GLN A 433 -23.23 -9.32 10.86
CA GLN A 433 -23.89 -8.65 9.74
C GLN A 433 -22.81 -7.98 8.88
N LEU A 434 -22.89 -8.11 7.55
CA LEU A 434 -21.76 -7.75 6.67
C LEU A 434 -22.00 -6.44 5.92
N VAL A 435 -21.12 -5.46 6.20
CA VAL A 435 -20.99 -4.19 5.49
C VAL A 435 -19.85 -4.27 4.45
N ASN A 436 -19.67 -3.25 3.61
CA ASN A 436 -18.64 -3.15 2.55
C ASN A 436 -17.20 -3.15 3.12
N ALA A 437 -16.73 -4.31 3.59
CA ALA A 437 -15.45 -4.51 4.26
C ALA A 437 -14.62 -5.62 3.58
N SER A 438 -13.30 -5.41 3.45
CA SER A 438 -12.31 -6.35 2.88
C SER A 438 -11.85 -7.43 3.88
N CYS A 439 -11.07 -8.43 3.43
CA CYS A 439 -10.49 -9.44 4.33
C CYS A 439 -9.60 -8.78 5.41
N LEU A 440 -8.80 -7.78 4.99
CA LEU A 440 -8.00 -6.96 5.88
C LEU A 440 -8.85 -6.22 6.93
N ASP A 441 -10.02 -5.69 6.54
CA ASP A 441 -10.91 -5.00 7.48
C ASP A 441 -11.50 -5.96 8.52
N ILE A 442 -11.76 -7.22 8.17
CA ILE A 442 -12.28 -8.22 9.11
C ILE A 442 -11.19 -8.67 10.09
N GLU A 443 -9.98 -8.96 9.60
CA GLU A 443 -8.83 -9.28 10.48
C GLU A 443 -8.50 -8.12 11.41
N LEU A 444 -8.53 -6.89 10.87
CA LEU A 444 -8.36 -5.68 11.64
C LEU A 444 -9.48 -5.53 12.68
N HIS A 445 -10.72 -5.86 12.34
CA HIS A 445 -11.83 -5.83 13.27
C HIS A 445 -11.66 -6.82 14.42
N ASP A 446 -11.19 -8.03 14.12
CA ASP A 446 -10.88 -9.03 15.15
C ASP A 446 -9.75 -8.55 16.05
N LEU A 447 -8.71 -7.90 15.52
CA LEU A 447 -7.63 -7.30 16.32
C LEU A 447 -8.15 -6.17 17.22
N VAL A 448 -8.92 -5.25 16.65
CA VAL A 448 -9.54 -4.12 17.36
C VAL A 448 -10.51 -4.61 18.46
N SER A 449 -11.19 -5.75 18.25
CA SER A 449 -12.19 -6.30 19.18
C SER A 449 -11.58 -7.23 20.24
N SER A 450 -10.57 -8.03 19.88
CA SER A 450 -9.93 -9.03 20.76
C SER A 450 -8.98 -8.41 21.79
N SER A 451 -8.39 -7.26 21.49
CA SER A 451 -7.40 -6.57 22.35
C SER A 451 -8.04 -5.79 23.53
N THR A 452 -9.35 -5.95 23.76
CA THR A 452 -10.02 -5.46 24.97
C THR A 452 -9.57 -6.19 26.25
N LYS A 453 -8.77 -7.26 26.12
CA LYS A 453 -8.14 -7.97 27.24
C LYS A 453 -6.63 -8.06 26.99
N THR A 454 -5.86 -7.47 27.90
CA THR A 454 -4.40 -7.55 28.06
C THR A 454 -3.62 -6.46 27.30
N TYR A 455 -2.57 -5.95 27.96
CA TYR A 455 -1.59 -4.94 27.51
C TYR A 455 -1.92 -3.47 27.83
N GLY A 456 -1.45 -3.08 29.02
CA GLY A 456 -1.33 -1.69 29.42
C GLY A 456 -0.25 -0.98 28.60
N ILE A 457 -0.62 0.14 28.01
CA ILE A 457 0.32 1.09 27.42
C ILE A 457 0.86 1.93 28.57
N SER A 458 2.05 1.58 29.05
CA SER A 458 2.93 2.58 29.63
C SER A 458 3.62 3.26 28.45
N MET A 459 3.43 4.57 28.26
CA MET A 459 4.58 5.39 27.85
C MET A 459 5.72 4.99 28.78
N PRO A 460 6.99 4.85 28.35
CA PRO A 460 8.08 4.78 29.31
C PRO A 460 7.89 5.97 30.24
N GLY A 461 7.47 5.69 31.48
CA GLY A 461 7.47 6.67 32.53
C GLY A 461 8.94 6.99 32.68
N ILE A 462 9.37 8.08 32.04
CA ILE A 462 10.65 8.67 32.35
C ILE A 462 10.44 9.17 33.78
N THR A 463 10.79 8.32 34.73
CA THR A 463 11.04 8.68 36.10
C THR A 463 11.76 10.02 36.07
N LYS A 464 11.24 11.01 36.80
CA LYS A 464 11.99 12.21 37.18
C LYS A 464 13.27 11.73 37.87
N SER A 465 14.31 11.40 37.11
CA SER A 465 15.63 11.21 37.66
C SER A 465 16.13 12.63 37.92
N VAL A 466 16.00 13.01 39.18
CA VAL A 466 16.77 14.07 39.81
C VAL A 466 18.23 13.85 39.42
N LEU A 467 18.73 14.67 38.50
CA LEU A 467 20.15 14.87 38.29
C LEU A 467 20.37 16.38 38.38
N ASP A 468 20.83 16.74 39.57
CA ASP A 468 21.39 17.99 40.07
C ASP A 468 21.31 19.23 39.19
N ASP A 469 20.69 20.24 39.80
CA ASP A 469 21.08 21.65 39.70
C ASP A 469 22.61 21.79 39.71
N THR A 470 23.17 22.32 38.63
CA THR A 470 24.34 23.19 38.74
C THR A 470 24.12 24.42 37.89
N ASN A 471 23.94 25.54 38.59
CA ASN A 471 23.88 26.91 38.09
C ASN A 471 24.82 27.16 36.92
N GLY A 472 24.26 27.32 35.72
CA GLY A 472 24.92 27.98 34.60
C GLY A 472 24.34 29.38 34.49
N GLU A 473 25.15 30.40 34.76
CA GLU A 473 24.74 31.80 34.63
C GLU A 473 24.20 32.13 33.23
N PRO A 474 23.16 32.97 33.12
CA PRO A 474 22.66 33.44 31.84
C PRO A 474 23.70 34.40 31.23
N LEU A 475 24.40 33.95 30.19
CA LEU A 475 25.23 34.83 29.37
C LEU A 475 24.31 35.86 28.69
N SER A 476 24.37 37.09 29.19
CA SER A 476 23.79 38.30 28.63
C SER A 476 24.24 38.50 27.18
N ARG A 477 23.43 38.02 26.22
CA ARG A 477 23.62 38.33 24.80
C ARG A 477 22.79 39.56 24.45
N LEU A 478 23.46 40.71 24.47
CA LEU A 478 22.99 41.95 23.87
C LEU A 478 22.99 41.78 22.33
N GLY A 479 22.01 41.04 21.80
CA GLY A 479 21.79 40.92 20.36
C GLY A 479 21.04 42.15 19.84
N LYS A 480 21.65 42.90 18.92
CA LYS A 480 20.92 43.90 18.13
C LYS A 480 19.70 43.22 17.45
N PRO A 481 18.57 43.92 17.30
CA PRO A 481 17.40 43.37 16.61
C PRO A 481 17.82 42.87 15.22
N LEU A 482 17.52 41.60 14.94
CA LEU A 482 17.77 41.03 13.63
C LEU A 482 16.93 41.78 12.60
N SER A 483 17.56 42.14 11.50
CA SER A 483 16.84 42.49 10.28
C SER A 483 17.06 41.34 9.31
N LEU A 484 16.16 40.35 9.33
CA LEU A 484 15.98 39.50 8.15
C LEU A 484 15.82 40.46 6.95
N PRO A 485 16.51 40.23 5.81
CA PRO A 485 16.50 41.19 4.72
C PRO A 485 15.05 41.52 4.34
N ARG A 486 14.64 42.79 4.52
CA ARG A 486 13.26 43.28 4.30
C ARG A 486 12.91 43.43 2.81
N GLY A 487 13.67 42.77 1.94
CA GLY A 487 13.48 42.72 0.49
C GLY A 487 14.57 41.86 -0.14
N PRO A 488 14.42 41.45 -1.41
CA PRO A 488 15.54 40.87 -2.15
C PRO A 488 16.66 41.91 -2.16
N THR A 489 17.78 41.62 -1.51
CA THR A 489 18.98 42.46 -1.63
C THR A 489 19.35 42.46 -3.11
N LEU A 490 19.11 43.59 -3.77
CA LEU A 490 19.38 43.84 -5.20
C LEU A 490 20.90 43.87 -5.51
N GLY A 491 21.70 43.04 -4.84
CA GLY A 491 23.16 43.12 -4.83
C GLY A 491 23.91 41.79 -4.87
N THR A 492 23.25 40.63 -4.65
CA THR A 492 23.89 39.31 -4.76
C THR A 492 23.30 38.54 -5.94
N ASN A 493 23.97 38.63 -7.10
CA ASN A 493 23.63 37.83 -8.28
C ASN A 493 23.94 36.35 -8.04
N ILE A 494 23.03 35.62 -7.38
CA ILE A 494 23.09 34.15 -7.35
C ILE A 494 22.87 33.67 -8.79
N HIS A 495 23.95 33.25 -9.45
CA HIS A 495 23.89 32.76 -10.82
C HIS A 495 23.30 31.34 -10.86
N LEU A 496 21.98 31.25 -10.97
CA LEU A 496 21.27 29.98 -11.13
C LEU A 496 21.45 29.43 -12.54
N SER A 497 21.57 28.11 -12.67
CA SER A 497 21.47 27.45 -13.97
C SER A 497 20.09 27.69 -14.59
N SER A 498 19.94 27.52 -15.91
CA SER A 498 18.64 27.66 -16.59
C SER A 498 17.57 26.77 -15.95
N LEU A 499 17.93 25.51 -15.64
CA LEU A 499 17.05 24.56 -14.96
C LEU A 499 16.70 25.00 -13.53
N ASP A 500 17.69 25.42 -12.74
CA ASP A 500 17.48 25.88 -11.35
C ASP A 500 16.57 27.13 -11.34
N LYS A 501 16.71 28.04 -12.32
CA LYS A 501 15.86 29.22 -12.45
C LYS A 501 14.39 28.83 -12.72
N THR A 502 14.14 27.91 -13.66
CA THR A 502 12.77 27.44 -13.95
C THR A 502 12.17 26.71 -12.76
N LEU A 503 12.94 25.84 -12.09
CA LEU A 503 12.48 25.12 -10.90
C LEU A 503 12.21 26.06 -9.72
N PHE A 504 13.04 27.08 -9.51
CA PHE A 504 12.82 28.05 -8.45
C PHE A 504 11.60 28.94 -8.73
N GLN A 505 11.39 29.36 -9.98
CA GLN A 505 10.15 30.04 -10.38
C GLN A 505 8.92 29.16 -10.13
N TYR A 506 9.01 27.88 -10.45
CA TYR A 506 7.95 26.92 -10.15
C TYR A 506 7.73 26.76 -8.63
N PHE A 507 8.81 26.78 -7.82
CA PHE A 507 8.71 26.79 -6.36
C PHE A 507 7.90 28.00 -5.87
N VAL A 508 8.27 29.21 -6.31
CA VAL A 508 7.61 30.46 -5.93
C VAL A 508 6.12 30.44 -6.27
N HIS A 509 5.75 29.97 -7.47
CA HIS A 509 4.37 30.05 -7.95
C HIS A 509 3.48 28.85 -7.64
N LYS A 510 4.07 27.66 -7.38
CA LYS A 510 3.33 26.40 -7.23
C LYS A 510 3.82 25.57 -6.06
N ALA A 511 5.07 25.08 -6.06
CA ALA A 511 5.48 24.06 -5.09
C ALA A 511 5.50 24.57 -3.63
N SER A 512 5.76 25.86 -3.40
CA SER A 512 5.68 26.45 -2.05
C SER A 512 4.27 26.37 -1.45
N TYR A 513 3.23 26.21 -2.27
CA TYR A 513 1.85 26.04 -1.79
C TYR A 513 1.60 24.67 -1.16
N SER A 514 2.45 23.68 -1.46
CA SER A 514 2.38 22.36 -0.84
C SER A 514 2.96 22.34 0.58
N ILE A 515 3.60 23.43 1.01
CA ILE A 515 4.05 23.61 2.38
C ILE A 515 2.84 23.99 3.24
N THR A 516 2.41 23.06 4.09
CA THR A 516 1.35 23.30 5.07
C THR A 516 1.89 24.18 6.18
N ALA A 517 1.22 25.31 6.41
CA ALA A 517 1.49 26.22 7.51
C ALA A 517 0.16 26.68 8.12
N PHE A 518 0.23 27.25 9.33
CA PHE A 518 -0.95 27.49 10.16
C PHE A 518 -1.28 28.97 10.28
N GLY A 519 -2.55 29.31 10.06
CA GLY A 519 -3.10 30.67 10.19
C GLY A 519 -2.45 31.72 9.28
N HIS A 520 -2.33 32.97 9.77
CA HIS A 520 -1.91 34.13 8.97
C HIS A 520 -0.43 34.07 8.59
N ASP A 521 0.36 33.30 9.35
CA ASP A 521 1.77 33.05 9.10
C ASP A 521 2.02 32.19 7.85
N ALA A 522 1.00 31.52 7.30
CA ALA A 522 1.19 30.58 6.20
C ALA A 522 1.74 31.23 4.91
N LEU A 523 1.27 32.43 4.56
CA LEU A 523 1.83 33.19 3.43
C LEU A 523 3.22 33.74 3.77
N ARG A 524 3.39 34.23 5.00
CA ARG A 524 4.64 34.81 5.49
C ARG A 524 5.78 33.79 5.50
N VAL A 525 5.54 32.55 5.93
CA VAL A 525 6.52 31.45 5.89
C VAL A 525 7.05 31.26 4.47
N ARG A 526 6.18 31.30 3.46
CA ARG A 526 6.61 31.15 2.05
C ARG A 526 7.47 32.31 1.60
N GLU A 527 7.07 33.54 1.92
CA GLU A 527 7.85 34.74 1.63
C GLU A 527 9.23 34.71 2.32
N ILE A 528 9.29 34.22 3.56
CA ILE A 528 10.54 34.03 4.30
C ILE A 528 11.43 32.99 3.58
N LEU A 529 10.89 31.84 3.19
CA LEU A 529 11.64 30.81 2.47
C LEU A 529 12.21 31.32 1.16
N ILE A 530 11.43 32.11 0.41
CA ILE A 530 11.87 32.72 -0.85
C ILE A 530 12.97 33.74 -0.59
N ARG A 531 12.81 34.62 0.41
CA ARG A 531 13.81 35.62 0.79
C ARG A 531 15.12 34.97 1.25
N ILE A 532 15.06 33.99 2.16
CA ILE A 532 16.23 33.31 2.70
C ILE A 532 16.96 32.52 1.60
N SER A 533 16.24 31.90 0.66
CA SER A 533 16.85 31.16 -0.46
C SER A 533 17.69 32.04 -1.39
N LEU A 534 17.43 33.36 -1.39
CA LEU A 534 18.09 34.33 -2.27
C LEU A 534 18.88 35.40 -1.51
N ALA A 535 19.04 35.26 -0.20
CA ALA A 535 19.65 36.30 0.63
C ALA A 535 21.15 36.45 0.33
N ASP A 536 21.90 35.35 0.28
CA ASP A 536 23.35 35.35 0.10
C ASP A 536 23.86 34.01 -0.43
N THR A 537 25.19 33.87 -0.49
CA THR A 537 25.88 32.63 -0.91
C THR A 537 26.41 31.81 0.26
N SER A 538 25.91 32.05 1.49
CA SER A 538 26.28 31.26 2.67
C SER A 538 25.85 29.80 2.50
N PRO A 539 26.57 28.83 3.10
CA PRO A 539 26.17 27.44 3.07
C PRO A 539 24.74 27.21 3.60
N SER A 540 24.31 27.97 4.61
CA SER A 540 22.95 27.91 5.17
C SER A 540 21.87 28.43 4.22
N SER A 541 22.09 29.53 3.50
CA SER A 541 21.13 30.05 2.50
C SER A 541 21.04 29.11 1.28
N ILE A 542 22.20 28.60 0.81
CA ILE A 542 22.25 27.63 -0.29
C ILE A 542 21.53 26.33 0.08
N ALA A 543 21.59 25.90 1.34
CA ALA A 543 20.84 24.73 1.79
C ALA A 543 19.33 24.91 1.63
N VAL A 544 18.78 26.09 1.97
CA VAL A 544 17.36 26.43 1.80
C VAL A 544 16.98 26.48 0.32
N LEU A 545 17.82 27.09 -0.51
CA LEU A 545 17.63 27.11 -1.97
C LEU A 545 17.59 25.69 -2.56
N LYS A 546 18.53 24.83 -2.17
CA LYS A 546 18.62 23.46 -2.71
C LYS A 546 17.49 22.56 -2.19
N SER A 547 17.02 22.74 -0.95
CA SER A 547 15.82 22.05 -0.47
C SER A 547 14.55 22.51 -1.20
N ALA A 548 14.42 23.81 -1.49
CA ALA A 548 13.32 24.35 -2.30
C ALA A 548 13.32 23.79 -3.73
N LEU A 549 14.49 23.70 -4.37
CA LEU A 549 14.64 23.07 -5.69
C LEU A 549 14.33 21.57 -5.68
N ALA A 550 14.69 20.86 -4.60
CA ALA A 550 14.34 19.45 -4.43
C ALA A 550 12.81 19.26 -4.36
N LEU A 551 12.13 20.10 -3.55
CA LEU A 551 10.67 20.08 -3.46
C LEU A 551 10.01 20.43 -4.80
N ALA A 552 10.49 21.46 -5.51
CA ALA A 552 9.96 21.85 -6.81
C ALA A 552 10.16 20.77 -7.89
N SER A 553 11.34 20.14 -7.94
CA SER A 553 11.65 19.03 -8.84
C SER A 553 10.71 17.84 -8.61
N PHE A 554 10.44 17.53 -7.33
CA PHE A 554 9.51 16.46 -6.98
C PHE A 554 8.07 16.83 -7.36
N HIS A 555 7.63 18.04 -6.98
CA HIS A 555 6.26 18.50 -7.20
C HIS A 555 5.91 18.65 -8.68
N ARG A 556 6.87 19.06 -9.52
CA ARG A 556 6.62 19.29 -10.96
C ARG A 556 6.61 17.99 -11.77
N ASP A 557 7.68 17.20 -11.63
CA ASP A 557 8.00 16.12 -12.56
C ASP A 557 8.09 14.74 -11.89
N ASN A 558 7.96 14.66 -10.55
CA ASN A 558 8.26 13.47 -9.75
C ASN A 558 9.65 12.87 -10.10
N ALA A 559 10.61 13.72 -10.48
CA ALA A 559 11.91 13.30 -10.99
C ALA A 559 12.85 12.86 -9.85
N LEU A 560 12.67 11.61 -9.38
CA LEU A 560 13.33 11.06 -8.20
C LEU A 560 14.85 11.29 -8.18
N HIS A 561 15.55 11.06 -9.30
CA HIS A 561 17.00 11.23 -9.38
C HIS A 561 17.43 12.69 -9.17
N THR A 562 16.78 13.63 -9.85
CA THR A 562 17.06 15.06 -9.75
C THR A 562 16.75 15.59 -8.36
N THR A 563 15.61 15.17 -7.78
CA THR A 563 15.22 15.52 -6.42
C THR A 563 16.24 15.02 -5.40
N SER A 564 16.64 13.75 -5.49
CA SER A 564 17.66 13.16 -4.59
C SER A 564 18.99 13.92 -4.67
N ARG A 565 19.42 14.32 -5.87
CA ARG A 565 20.64 15.13 -6.05
C ARG A 565 20.55 16.46 -5.31
N TYR A 566 19.47 17.22 -5.48
CA TYR A 566 19.29 18.49 -4.76
C TYR A 566 19.19 18.30 -3.25
N LYS A 567 18.50 17.25 -2.78
CA LYS A 567 18.41 16.88 -1.37
C LYS A 567 19.79 16.59 -0.76
N VAL A 568 20.62 15.77 -1.43
CA VAL A 568 21.98 15.46 -0.96
C VAL A 568 22.82 16.73 -0.84
N VAL A 569 22.77 17.61 -1.84
CA VAL A 569 23.51 18.89 -1.79
C VAL A 569 23.00 19.80 -0.67
N ALA A 570 21.68 19.86 -0.44
CA ALA A 570 21.12 20.62 0.67
C ALA A 570 21.65 20.13 2.04
N LEU A 571 21.69 18.80 2.24
CA LEU A 571 22.23 18.19 3.46
C LEU A 571 23.73 18.44 3.63
N GLN A 572 24.52 18.33 2.55
CA GLN A 572 25.94 18.66 2.57
C GLN A 572 26.18 20.13 2.97
N LYS A 573 25.37 21.05 2.45
CA LYS A 573 25.47 22.48 2.76
C LYS A 573 25.02 22.83 4.18
N LEU A 574 24.01 22.13 4.70
CA LEU A 574 23.67 22.20 6.13
C LEU A 574 24.86 21.75 6.98
N ALA A 575 25.47 20.60 6.66
CA ALA A 575 26.63 20.10 7.40
C ALA A 575 27.82 21.08 7.34
N GLU A 576 28.13 21.64 6.18
CA GLU A 576 29.18 22.65 6.00
C GLU A 576 28.93 23.90 6.87
N SER A 577 27.67 24.36 6.94
CA SER A 577 27.27 25.50 7.77
C SER A 577 27.47 25.26 9.28
N THR A 578 27.68 24.02 9.73
CA THR A 578 27.90 23.70 11.16
C THR A 578 29.37 23.81 11.59
N GLN A 579 30.31 24.02 10.66
CA GLN A 579 31.75 24.04 10.94
C GLN A 579 32.24 25.35 11.63
N GLY A 580 31.34 26.13 12.26
CA GLY A 580 31.62 27.40 12.93
C GLY A 580 30.59 27.79 13.98
N LEU A 581 30.67 29.03 14.51
CA LEU A 581 29.64 29.56 15.40
C LEU A 581 28.35 29.83 14.62
N ILE A 582 27.29 29.12 14.97
CA ILE A 582 25.97 29.30 14.36
C ILE A 582 25.27 30.48 15.03
N GLY A 583 24.99 31.53 14.28
CA GLY A 583 24.21 32.68 14.71
C GLY A 583 22.71 32.43 14.60
N ILE A 584 21.93 33.45 14.93
CA ILE A 584 20.46 33.41 14.86
C ILE A 584 19.99 33.26 13.40
N ALA A 585 20.63 33.95 12.46
CA ALA A 585 20.27 33.91 11.04
C ALA A 585 20.55 32.54 10.41
N GLU A 586 21.70 31.95 10.70
CA GLU A 586 22.04 30.59 10.27
C GLU A 586 21.09 29.59 10.91
N SER A 587 20.76 29.73 12.21
CA SER A 587 19.78 28.87 12.88
C SER A 587 18.39 28.92 12.21
N ALA A 588 17.93 30.12 11.84
CA ALA A 588 16.68 30.29 11.09
C ALA A 588 16.73 29.63 9.70
N CYS A 589 17.88 29.69 9.00
CA CYS A 589 18.09 28.99 7.74
C CYS A 589 18.09 27.46 7.90
N HIS A 590 18.70 26.94 8.97
CA HIS A 590 18.67 25.50 9.27
C HIS A 590 17.26 25.02 9.55
N VAL A 591 16.47 25.80 10.30
CA VAL A 591 15.04 25.53 10.52
C VAL A 591 14.28 25.55 9.20
N ALA A 592 14.45 26.59 8.38
CA ALA A 592 13.80 26.72 7.08
C ALA A 592 14.11 25.54 6.15
N ALA A 593 15.39 25.20 5.97
CA ALA A 593 15.81 24.08 5.13
C ALA A 593 15.30 22.74 5.68
N GLY A 594 15.37 22.56 7.00
CA GLY A 594 14.89 21.38 7.70
C GLY A 594 13.40 21.13 7.44
N ILE A 595 12.54 22.14 7.61
CA ILE A 595 11.10 21.92 7.41
C ILE A 595 10.75 21.79 5.91
N VAL A 596 11.44 22.45 4.97
CA VAL A 596 11.25 22.17 3.54
C VAL A 596 11.60 20.71 3.21
N LEU A 597 12.69 20.18 3.78
CA LEU A 597 13.04 18.76 3.65
C LEU A 597 12.03 17.85 4.36
N CYS A 598 11.46 18.26 5.49
CA CYS A 598 10.35 17.57 6.14
C CYS A 598 9.16 17.43 5.18
N THR A 599 8.72 18.53 4.57
CA THR A 599 7.64 18.52 3.57
C THR A 599 7.99 17.61 2.39
N LEU A 600 9.23 17.67 1.87
CA LEU A 600 9.67 16.77 0.81
C LEU A 600 9.55 15.29 1.22
N GLU A 601 10.06 14.89 2.38
CA GLU A 601 9.95 13.50 2.85
C GLU A 601 8.52 13.02 3.00
N VAL A 602 7.67 13.89 3.56
CA VAL A 602 6.24 13.62 3.73
C VAL A 602 5.57 13.38 2.37
N HIS A 603 6.02 14.08 1.33
CA HIS A 603 5.53 13.92 -0.04
C HIS A 603 6.11 12.68 -0.76
N GLN A 604 7.39 12.35 -0.57
CA GLN A 604 8.06 11.24 -1.27
C GLN A 604 7.76 9.86 -0.65
N ASN A 605 7.81 9.78 0.68
CA ASN A 605 8.02 8.52 1.40
C ASN A 605 7.14 8.37 2.64
N SER A 606 6.03 9.11 2.78
CA SER A 606 5.23 9.11 4.03
C SER A 606 4.73 7.72 4.48
N MET A 607 4.66 6.74 3.57
CA MET A 607 4.27 5.36 3.89
C MET A 607 5.45 4.37 3.99
N LYS A 608 6.68 4.83 3.71
CA LYS A 608 7.89 3.98 3.62
C LYS A 608 8.96 4.33 4.65
N SER A 609 8.99 5.56 5.17
CA SER A 609 9.99 5.97 6.17
C SER A 609 9.45 7.01 7.14
N SER A 610 9.96 6.98 8.36
CA SER A 610 9.70 7.99 9.39
C SER A 610 10.73 9.11 9.41
N HIS A 611 11.48 9.32 8.31
CA HIS A 611 12.55 10.31 8.22
C HIS A 611 12.08 11.75 8.43
N TRP A 612 10.84 12.06 8.06
CA TRP A 612 10.25 13.38 8.26
C TRP A 612 10.27 13.84 9.74
N LEU A 613 10.17 12.92 10.70
CA LEU A 613 10.25 13.23 12.13
C LEU A 613 11.62 13.78 12.55
N TRP A 614 12.70 13.36 11.89
CA TRP A 614 14.04 13.87 12.17
C TRP A 614 14.15 15.35 11.86
N TYR A 615 13.56 15.77 10.74
CA TYR A 615 13.54 17.16 10.33
C TYR A 615 12.64 18.01 11.24
N ALA A 616 11.43 17.53 11.57
CA ALA A 616 10.51 18.24 12.45
C ALA A 616 11.06 18.37 13.89
N CYS A 617 11.57 17.29 14.48
CA CYS A 617 12.12 17.30 15.83
C CYS A 617 13.49 17.98 15.89
N GLY A 618 14.31 17.87 14.84
CA GLY A 618 15.56 18.62 14.71
C GLY A 618 15.33 20.13 14.69
N ALA A 619 14.38 20.62 13.89
CA ALA A 619 14.02 22.03 13.87
C ALA A 619 13.53 22.53 15.24
N THR A 620 12.72 21.73 15.96
CA THR A 620 12.27 22.06 17.32
C THR A 620 13.44 22.26 18.29
N LYS A 621 14.48 21.40 18.21
CA LYS A 621 15.69 21.54 19.03
C LYS A 621 16.51 22.76 18.66
N ILE A 622 16.60 23.10 17.37
CA ILE A 622 17.34 24.28 16.91
C ILE A 622 16.66 25.55 17.42
N VAL A 623 15.33 25.64 17.31
CA VAL A 623 14.54 26.76 17.85
C VAL A 623 14.89 27.01 19.32
N LYS A 624 14.82 25.97 20.15
CA LYS A 624 15.15 26.04 21.58
C LYS A 624 16.60 26.41 21.85
N ASN A 625 17.55 25.73 21.23
CA ASN A 625 18.97 25.92 21.52
C ASN A 625 19.50 27.27 21.03
N ALA A 626 18.89 27.85 19.98
CA ALA A 626 19.25 29.15 19.46
C ALA A 626 18.43 30.31 20.07
N GLY A 627 17.48 30.02 20.99
CA GLY A 627 16.62 31.01 21.63
C GLY A 627 15.67 31.71 20.66
N LEU A 628 15.28 31.05 19.56
CA LEU A 628 14.40 31.67 18.55
C LEU A 628 12.98 31.91 19.09
N ASP A 629 12.53 31.11 20.06
CA ASP A 629 11.23 31.27 20.72
C ASP A 629 11.18 32.45 21.72
N GLU A 630 12.33 32.94 22.16
CA GLU A 630 12.44 34.14 23.00
C GLU A 630 12.30 35.44 22.18
N MET A 631 12.50 35.38 20.87
CA MET A 631 12.52 36.53 19.96
C MET A 631 11.12 36.97 19.49
N LYS A 632 10.19 37.15 20.42
CA LYS A 632 8.77 37.43 20.14
C LYS A 632 8.48 38.72 19.35
N GLN A 633 9.44 39.65 19.29
CA GLN A 633 9.29 40.93 18.58
C GLN A 633 9.58 40.83 17.07
N ASP A 634 10.26 39.77 16.62
CA ASP A 634 10.54 39.55 15.20
C ASP A 634 9.43 38.70 14.58
N GLU A 635 8.59 39.36 13.78
CA GLU A 635 7.44 38.75 13.10
C GLU A 635 7.80 37.60 12.15
N ASP A 636 8.99 37.63 11.52
CA ASP A 636 9.42 36.60 10.60
C ASP A 636 9.93 35.36 11.37
N ILE A 637 10.71 35.58 12.43
CA ILE A 637 11.15 34.50 13.32
C ILE A 637 9.95 33.87 14.05
N ALA A 638 9.00 34.68 14.52
CA ALA A 638 7.78 34.20 15.13
C ALA A 638 6.96 33.29 14.19
N ALA A 639 6.85 33.67 12.90
CA ALA A 639 6.17 32.85 11.89
C ALA A 639 6.91 31.51 11.64
N LEU A 640 8.25 31.52 11.57
CA LEU A 640 9.05 30.29 11.44
C LEU A 640 8.91 29.39 12.68
N VAL A 641 8.99 29.96 13.88
CA VAL A 641 8.82 29.21 15.15
C VAL A 641 7.41 28.65 15.24
N GLY A 642 6.39 29.42 14.86
CA GLY A 642 5.00 28.98 14.76
C GLY A 642 4.81 27.80 13.82
N TRP A 643 5.50 27.80 12.67
CA TRP A 643 5.49 26.69 11.73
C TRP A 643 6.16 25.43 12.30
N VAL A 644 7.31 25.57 12.96
CA VAL A 644 7.96 24.46 13.67
C VAL A 644 7.06 23.90 14.77
N HIS A 645 6.38 24.78 15.52
CA HIS A 645 5.44 24.38 16.55
C HIS A 645 4.26 23.59 15.98
N TYR A 646 3.68 24.02 14.85
CA TYR A 646 2.65 23.27 14.13
C TYR A 646 3.12 21.86 13.77
N CYS A 647 4.26 21.73 13.07
CA CYS A 647 4.83 20.44 12.69
C CYS A 647 5.08 19.55 13.91
N GLY A 648 5.66 20.11 14.98
CA GLY A 648 5.94 19.40 16.23
C GLY A 648 4.68 18.92 16.94
N THR A 649 3.64 19.76 17.03
CA THR A 649 2.36 19.42 17.67
C THR A 649 1.65 18.30 16.93
N ILE A 650 1.58 18.36 15.60
CA ILE A 650 0.95 17.29 14.81
C ILE A 650 1.78 16.00 14.81
N SER A 651 3.11 16.09 14.91
CA SER A 651 3.97 14.91 15.08
C SER A 651 3.61 14.11 16.33
N ARG A 652 3.20 14.78 17.42
CA ARG A 652 2.78 14.11 18.66
C ARG A 652 1.52 13.28 18.47
N PHE A 653 0.56 13.74 17.67
CA PHE A 653 -0.63 12.94 17.32
C PHE A 653 -0.23 11.63 16.64
N SER A 654 0.62 11.73 15.62
CA SER A 654 1.08 10.57 14.87
C SER A 654 1.84 9.57 15.74
N LEU A 655 2.78 10.06 16.56
CA LEU A 655 3.58 9.23 17.46
C LEU A 655 2.75 8.56 18.56
N ARG A 656 1.68 9.23 19.00
CA ARG A 656 0.77 8.69 20.03
C ARG A 656 -0.03 7.50 19.53
N HIS A 657 -0.57 7.60 18.31
CA HIS A 657 -1.46 6.57 17.78
C HIS A 657 -0.73 5.54 16.92
N TRP A 658 0.46 5.82 16.41
CA TRP A 658 1.20 4.78 15.69
C TRP A 658 1.94 3.86 16.68
N GLN A 659 1.54 2.59 16.70
CA GLN A 659 1.98 1.54 17.61
C GLN A 659 2.56 0.37 16.79
N PRO A 660 3.90 0.31 16.60
CA PRO A 660 4.53 -0.69 15.73
C PRO A 660 4.31 -2.13 16.21
N ASN A 661 4.07 -2.30 17.52
CA ASN A 661 3.83 -3.58 18.17
C ASN A 661 2.40 -4.08 18.02
N VAL A 662 1.56 -3.38 17.25
CA VAL A 662 0.16 -3.72 17.01
C VAL A 662 -0.08 -3.67 15.50
N THR A 663 0.59 -4.56 14.78
CA THR A 663 0.49 -4.69 13.32
C THR A 663 -0.07 -6.07 12.96
N LEU A 664 -0.81 -6.13 11.84
CA LEU A 664 -1.32 -7.40 11.30
C LEU A 664 -0.17 -8.36 10.92
N ASP A 665 1.02 -7.82 10.61
CA ASP A 665 2.21 -8.59 10.24
C ASP A 665 2.80 -9.40 11.42
N GLN A 666 2.65 -8.95 12.68
CA GLN A 666 3.16 -9.70 13.85
C GLN A 666 2.40 -11.01 14.13
N ILE A 667 1.16 -11.13 13.65
CA ILE A 667 0.37 -12.38 13.76
C ILE A 667 0.89 -13.45 12.78
N LYS A 668 1.62 -13.06 11.73
CA LYS A 668 2.18 -13.97 10.72
C LYS A 668 3.55 -14.58 11.11
N GLY A 669 4.06 -14.30 12.32
CA GLY A 669 5.31 -14.90 12.81
C GLY A 669 6.57 -14.48 12.06
N SER A 670 6.48 -13.48 11.18
CA SER A 670 7.62 -12.92 10.47
C SER A 670 8.25 -11.80 11.31
N ASP A 671 9.34 -12.11 12.01
CA ASP A 671 10.28 -11.11 12.55
C ASP A 671 11.02 -10.44 11.37
N ILE A 672 10.29 -9.71 10.53
CA ILE A 672 10.91 -8.75 9.63
C ILE A 672 11.23 -7.56 10.53
N GLY A 673 12.52 -7.33 10.77
CA GLY A 673 13.00 -6.15 11.49
C GLY A 673 12.44 -4.89 10.85
N VAL A 674 11.30 -4.42 11.36
CA VAL A 674 10.82 -3.07 11.13
C VAL A 674 11.98 -2.20 11.57
N GLU A 675 12.45 -1.29 10.71
CA GLU A 675 13.39 -0.25 11.13
C GLU A 675 12.70 0.65 12.17
N THR A 676 12.53 0.15 13.40
CA THR A 676 12.10 0.88 14.58
C THR A 676 13.27 1.69 15.11
N PHE A 677 14.02 2.34 14.23
CA PHE A 677 14.96 3.35 14.66
C PHE A 677 14.17 4.63 14.96
N HIS A 678 13.52 4.62 16.12
CA HIS A 678 12.85 5.78 16.67
C HIS A 678 13.92 6.80 17.07
N PRO A 679 13.83 8.04 16.59
CA PRO A 679 14.54 9.09 17.27
C PRO A 679 14.01 9.14 18.71
N ALA A 680 14.87 8.89 19.70
CA ALA A 680 14.71 9.43 21.06
C ALA A 680 14.67 10.98 21.08
N VAL A 681 14.62 11.62 19.90
CA VAL A 681 14.88 13.02 19.59
C VAL A 681 13.65 13.88 19.83
N CYS A 682 12.42 13.35 19.80
CA CYS A 682 11.22 14.13 20.11
C CYS A 682 10.92 14.18 21.63
N GLY A 683 11.94 14.01 22.47
CA GLY A 683 11.85 14.08 23.93
C GLY A 683 11.83 15.51 24.46
N GLN A 684 10.78 15.81 25.24
CA GLN A 684 10.63 16.89 26.23
C GLN A 684 11.21 18.26 25.83
N GLY A 685 10.34 19.08 25.23
CA GLY A 685 10.54 20.50 25.05
C GLY A 685 9.25 21.13 24.56
N GLN A 686 8.45 21.68 25.48
CA GLN A 686 7.42 22.63 25.08
C GLN A 686 8.13 23.94 24.70
N PRO A 687 7.95 24.49 23.49
CA PRO A 687 8.30 25.89 23.24
C PRO A 687 7.65 26.77 24.30
N GLU A 688 8.36 27.80 24.76
CA GLU A 688 7.71 28.79 25.64
C GLU A 688 6.50 29.36 24.91
N SER A 689 5.42 29.62 25.65
CA SER A 689 4.11 29.97 25.11
C SER A 689 4.22 30.98 23.95
N LEU A 690 3.95 30.52 22.73
CA LEU A 690 3.65 31.35 21.58
C LEU A 690 2.33 32.05 21.89
N SER A 691 2.43 33.25 22.45
CA SER A 691 1.28 34.05 22.85
C SER A 691 0.71 34.78 21.63
N GLY A 692 -0.57 34.56 21.33
CA GLY A 692 -1.29 35.27 20.27
C GLY A 692 -2.10 34.34 19.36
N LYS A 693 -3.11 34.91 18.68
CA LYS A 693 -3.86 34.21 17.62
C LYS A 693 -2.90 34.03 16.41
N PRO A 694 -2.72 32.82 15.85
CA PRO A 694 -3.50 31.60 16.02
C PRO A 694 -2.85 30.56 16.94
N HIS A 695 -1.65 30.80 17.48
CA HIS A 695 -0.86 29.78 18.18
C HIS A 695 -1.49 29.26 19.47
N GLU A 696 -2.46 29.99 20.06
CA GLU A 696 -3.24 29.54 21.22
C GLU A 696 -3.95 28.18 20.98
N ILE A 697 -4.54 27.95 19.80
CA ILE A 697 -5.19 26.66 19.53
C ILE A 697 -4.18 25.53 19.33
N LEU A 698 -3.00 25.81 18.77
CA LEU A 698 -1.93 24.80 18.65
C LEU A 698 -1.37 24.43 20.02
N TYR A 699 -1.26 25.40 20.93
CA TYR A 699 -0.88 25.14 22.32
C TYR A 699 -1.91 24.23 23.02
N LEU A 700 -3.20 24.59 22.96
CA LEU A 700 -4.26 23.76 23.55
C LEU A 700 -4.31 22.36 22.94
N LEU A 701 -4.11 22.22 21.62
CA LEU A 701 -4.01 20.93 20.95
C LEU A 701 -2.83 20.10 21.47
N SER A 702 -1.65 20.73 21.63
CA SER A 702 -0.48 20.07 22.21
C SER A 702 -0.75 19.61 23.64
N GLU A 703 -1.42 20.42 24.46
CA GLU A 703 -1.81 20.05 25.83
C GLU A 703 -2.78 18.87 25.86
N VAL A 704 -3.76 18.85 24.96
CA VAL A 704 -4.67 17.70 24.82
C VAL A 704 -3.91 16.42 24.48
N PHE A 705 -2.94 16.47 23.56
CA PHE A 705 -2.14 15.30 23.21
C PHE A 705 -1.26 14.79 24.36
N ASN A 706 -0.75 15.70 25.20
CA ASN A 706 0.07 15.37 26.36
C ASN A 706 -0.76 14.91 27.57
N THR A 707 -1.98 15.40 27.71
CA THR A 707 -2.83 15.15 28.88
C THR A 707 -3.56 13.83 28.76
N VAL A 708 -4.20 13.54 27.63
CA VAL A 708 -5.07 12.37 27.51
C VAL A 708 -4.27 11.08 27.71
N VAL A 709 -4.74 10.17 28.55
CA VAL A 709 -4.13 8.85 28.78
C VAL A 709 -5.10 7.72 28.43
N ALA A 710 -4.56 6.53 28.14
CA ALA A 710 -5.39 5.35 27.89
C ALA A 710 -6.23 5.00 29.12
N SER A 711 -7.38 4.38 28.93
CA SER A 711 -8.27 3.94 30.03
C SER A 711 -7.62 2.93 30.98
N SER A 712 -6.59 2.22 30.52
CA SER A 712 -5.78 1.30 31.33
C SER A 712 -4.73 1.97 32.22
N ASP A 713 -4.45 3.26 32.03
CA ASP A 713 -3.42 3.98 32.77
C ASP A 713 -3.87 4.27 34.22
N PRO A 714 -3.03 4.02 35.25
CA PRO A 714 -3.36 4.34 36.63
C PRO A 714 -3.79 5.81 36.87
N LEU A 715 -3.23 6.76 36.10
CA LEU A 715 -3.57 8.18 36.19
C LEU A 715 -4.99 8.48 35.71
N HIS A 716 -5.57 7.63 34.85
CA HIS A 716 -6.90 7.83 34.27
C HIS A 716 -8.01 7.98 35.33
N ASN A 717 -7.85 7.32 36.47
CA ASN A 717 -8.84 7.34 37.54
C ASN A 717 -8.62 8.43 38.59
N THR A 718 -7.59 9.27 38.44
CA THR A 718 -7.26 10.31 39.42
C THR A 718 -8.16 11.54 39.29
N GLU A 719 -8.46 12.21 40.40
CA GLU A 719 -9.24 13.45 40.40
C GLU A 719 -8.50 14.60 39.72
N THR A 720 -7.17 14.65 39.86
CA THR A 720 -6.29 15.62 39.19
C THR A 720 -6.42 15.54 37.67
N TYR A 721 -6.39 14.32 37.11
CA TYR A 721 -6.56 14.10 35.67
C TYR A 721 -7.94 14.58 35.19
N ARG A 722 -9.01 14.24 35.91
CA ARG A 722 -10.37 14.71 35.58
C ARG A 722 -10.46 16.24 35.57
N LYS A 723 -9.88 16.90 36.59
CA LYS A 723 -9.84 18.38 36.66
C LYS A 723 -9.09 18.99 35.48
N GLN A 724 -7.97 18.39 35.07
CA GLN A 724 -7.21 18.84 33.90
C GLN A 724 -8.00 18.71 32.60
N LEU A 725 -8.70 17.59 32.38
CA LEU A 725 -9.55 17.40 31.20
C LEU A 725 -10.70 18.44 31.14
N HIS A 726 -11.36 18.69 32.26
CA HIS A 726 -12.43 19.70 32.33
C HIS A 726 -11.89 21.13 32.11
N ALA A 727 -10.70 21.45 32.60
CA ALA A 727 -10.05 22.73 32.35
C ALA A 727 -9.77 22.94 30.85
N LEU A 728 -9.23 21.92 30.18
CA LEU A 728 -8.98 21.97 28.72
C LEU A 728 -10.28 22.09 27.91
N ASP A 729 -11.33 21.34 28.26
CA ASP A 729 -12.64 21.42 27.62
C ASP A 729 -13.24 22.84 27.75
N PHE A 730 -13.13 23.46 28.93
CA PHE A 730 -13.56 24.84 29.16
C PHE A 730 -12.74 25.87 28.35
N GLN A 731 -11.41 25.73 28.32
CA GLN A 731 -10.53 26.62 27.55
C GLN A 731 -10.82 26.58 26.04
N LEU A 732 -11.07 25.39 25.49
CA LEU A 732 -11.42 25.20 24.08
C LEU A 732 -12.81 25.75 23.72
N GLN A 733 -13.79 25.69 24.64
CA GLN A 733 -15.11 26.28 24.44
C GLN A 733 -15.05 27.82 24.47
N SER A 734 -14.39 28.39 25.49
CA SER A 734 -14.25 29.85 25.65
C SER A 734 -13.41 30.53 24.56
N LEU A 735 -12.61 29.77 23.80
CA LEU A 735 -11.85 30.30 22.66
C LEU A 735 -12.76 30.86 21.55
N ALA A 736 -13.93 30.25 21.32
CA ALA A 736 -14.90 30.73 20.33
C ALA A 736 -15.51 32.08 20.72
N GLU A 737 -15.90 32.22 21.99
CA GLU A 737 -16.53 33.44 22.53
C GLU A 737 -15.55 34.62 22.51
N ARG A 738 -14.29 34.39 22.88
CA ARG A 738 -13.21 35.39 22.79
C ARG A 738 -12.91 35.82 21.35
N THR A 739 -13.12 34.94 20.38
CA THR A 739 -12.93 35.26 18.95
C THR A 739 -14.06 36.18 18.46
N ASN A 740 -15.30 35.92 18.85
CA ASN A 740 -16.47 36.73 18.46
C ASN A 740 -16.49 38.13 19.10
N HIS A 741 -16.02 38.29 20.36
CA HIS A 741 -16.01 39.59 21.06
C HIS A 741 -14.90 40.57 20.62
N GLU A 742 -13.83 40.10 19.99
CA GLU A 742 -12.73 40.97 19.52
C GLU A 742 -12.89 41.43 18.07
N HIS A 743 -13.72 40.76 17.26
CA HIS A 743 -14.10 41.23 15.92
C HIS A 743 -14.83 42.58 15.94
N THR A 744 -15.37 42.97 17.09
CA THR A 744 -15.96 44.29 17.31
C THR A 744 -14.94 45.38 17.66
N ALA A 745 -13.66 45.06 17.94
CA ALA A 745 -12.74 46.02 18.54
C ALA A 745 -11.72 46.67 17.57
N THR A 746 -10.95 45.98 16.72
CA THR A 746 -9.84 46.69 15.99
C THR A 746 -9.18 46.03 14.77
N SER A 747 -9.56 44.83 14.29
CA SER A 747 -8.90 44.20 13.11
C SER A 747 -9.86 43.85 11.98
N LYS A 748 -9.43 44.03 10.71
CA LYS A 748 -10.21 43.60 9.53
C LYS A 748 -10.38 42.08 9.58
N PRO A 749 -11.60 41.53 9.49
CA PRO A 749 -11.82 40.08 9.52
C PRO A 749 -11.13 39.42 8.32
N ASN A 750 -10.31 38.40 8.58
CA ASN A 750 -9.76 37.54 7.53
C ASN A 750 -10.51 36.20 7.57
N PRO A 751 -11.55 36.02 6.75
CA PRO A 751 -12.50 34.91 6.89
C PRO A 751 -11.84 33.53 6.72
N ILE A 752 -10.74 33.43 5.96
CA ILE A 752 -10.02 32.16 5.79
C ILE A 752 -9.26 31.81 7.08
N PHE A 753 -8.69 32.80 7.76
CA PHE A 753 -7.93 32.62 8.99
C PHE A 753 -8.82 32.13 10.14
N ASP A 754 -9.93 32.84 10.36
CA ASP A 754 -10.89 32.50 11.43
C ASP A 754 -11.48 31.09 11.21
N LEU A 755 -11.66 30.71 9.94
CA LEU A 755 -12.08 29.37 9.54
C LEU A 755 -11.04 28.29 9.91
N VAL A 756 -9.74 28.51 9.67
CA VAL A 756 -8.71 27.51 10.04
C VAL A 756 -8.67 27.29 11.55
N VAL A 757 -8.69 28.37 12.32
CA VAL A 757 -8.67 28.31 13.79
C VAL A 757 -9.90 27.54 14.29
N GLU A 758 -11.07 27.80 13.70
CA GLU A 758 -12.31 27.11 14.06
C GLU A 758 -12.29 25.62 13.71
N LEU A 759 -11.77 25.22 12.55
CA LEU A 759 -11.61 23.80 12.18
C LEU A 759 -10.73 23.06 13.20
N TYR A 760 -9.60 23.65 13.59
CA TYR A 760 -8.71 23.05 14.59
C TYR A 760 -9.36 23.02 15.97
N ARG A 761 -10.10 24.06 16.36
CA ARG A 761 -10.84 24.10 17.62
C ARG A 761 -11.87 22.98 17.71
N LEU A 762 -12.72 22.84 16.69
CA LEU A 762 -13.73 21.78 16.62
C LEU A 762 -13.10 20.39 16.60
N ALA A 763 -12.04 20.18 15.80
CA ALA A 763 -11.34 18.90 15.76
C ALA A 763 -10.71 18.56 17.12
N THR A 764 -10.12 19.54 17.81
CA THR A 764 -9.52 19.34 19.14
C THR A 764 -10.58 19.00 20.19
N LEU A 765 -11.73 19.68 20.19
CA LEU A 765 -12.86 19.40 21.08
C LEU A 765 -13.43 17.99 20.87
N ILE A 766 -13.69 17.63 19.62
CA ILE A 766 -14.21 16.30 19.25
C ILE A 766 -13.21 15.22 19.68
N TYR A 767 -11.93 15.41 19.35
CA TYR A 767 -10.87 14.48 19.73
C TYR A 767 -10.76 14.33 21.25
N LEU A 768 -10.70 15.43 22.01
CA LEU A 768 -10.59 15.43 23.47
C LEU A 768 -11.73 14.63 24.12
N ARG A 769 -12.98 14.87 23.70
CA ARG A 769 -14.13 14.15 24.27
C ARG A 769 -14.11 12.67 23.94
N ARG A 770 -13.81 12.32 22.68
CA ARG A 770 -13.69 10.91 22.25
C ARG A 770 -12.55 10.19 22.95
N ALA A 771 -11.41 10.85 23.11
CA ALA A 771 -10.21 10.26 23.70
C ALA A 771 -10.24 10.21 25.23
N SER A 772 -11.19 10.89 25.89
CA SER A 772 -11.38 10.87 27.35
C SER A 772 -12.01 9.58 27.90
N SER A 773 -12.30 8.59 27.05
CA SER A 773 -12.92 7.30 27.38
C SER A 773 -14.18 7.43 28.27
N GLY A 774 -14.99 8.47 28.04
CA GLY A 774 -16.27 8.68 28.74
C GLY A 774 -16.21 9.57 29.99
N ILE A 775 -15.04 10.08 30.38
CA ILE A 775 -14.93 11.08 31.46
C ILE A 775 -15.62 12.39 31.05
N LEU A 776 -15.35 12.87 29.83
CA LEU A 776 -16.08 13.99 29.25
C LEU A 776 -17.26 13.43 28.46
N THR A 777 -18.48 13.79 28.87
CA THR A 777 -19.69 13.27 28.26
C THR A 777 -19.90 13.85 26.86
N THR A 778 -20.33 13.00 25.91
CA THR A 778 -20.86 13.44 24.62
C THR A 778 -22.30 13.90 24.83
N ASP A 779 -22.45 15.09 25.40
CA ASP A 779 -23.73 15.76 25.68
C ASP A 779 -24.43 16.30 24.41
N GLN A 780 -25.51 17.08 24.58
CA GLN A 780 -26.26 17.69 23.48
C GLN A 780 -25.45 18.64 22.58
N ARG A 781 -24.31 19.19 23.05
CA ARG A 781 -23.48 20.11 22.25
C ARG A 781 -22.58 19.36 21.27
N PHE A 782 -22.19 18.13 21.59
CA PHE A 782 -21.28 17.34 20.75
C PHE A 782 -21.80 17.14 19.32
N PRO A 783 -23.06 16.69 19.08
CA PRO A 783 -23.61 16.62 17.73
C PRO A 783 -23.60 17.97 17.00
N GLY A 784 -23.88 19.06 17.71
CA GLY A 784 -23.85 20.41 17.14
C GLY A 784 -22.47 20.83 16.64
N TRP A 785 -21.40 20.44 17.34
CA TRP A 785 -20.02 20.68 16.88
C TRP A 785 -19.65 19.84 15.65
N VAL A 786 -20.12 18.60 15.59
CA VAL A 786 -19.95 17.73 14.42
C VAL A 786 -20.67 18.35 13.22
N ASP A 787 -21.94 18.72 13.36
CA ASP A 787 -22.72 19.36 12.29
C ASP A 787 -22.08 20.68 11.82
N GLN A 788 -21.58 21.50 12.75
CA GLN A 788 -20.84 22.70 12.43
C GLN A 788 -19.57 22.39 11.62
N ALA A 789 -18.80 21.38 11.99
CA ALA A 789 -17.61 20.98 11.25
C ALA A 789 -17.93 20.59 9.79
N PHE A 790 -18.98 19.78 9.57
CA PHE A 790 -19.40 19.41 8.21
C PHE A 790 -19.97 20.57 7.39
N ALA A 791 -20.63 21.53 8.05
CA ALA A 791 -21.08 22.76 7.41
C ALA A 791 -19.90 23.62 6.94
N LEU A 792 -18.82 23.69 7.71
CA LEU A 792 -17.58 24.38 7.34
C LEU A 792 -16.83 23.66 6.21
N LEU A 793 -16.72 22.32 6.27
CA LEU A 793 -16.08 21.53 5.21
C LEU A 793 -16.80 21.69 3.86
N SER A 794 -18.12 21.73 3.85
CA SER A 794 -18.93 21.92 2.64
C SER A 794 -18.66 23.27 1.94
N GLN A 795 -18.23 24.30 2.69
CA GLN A 795 -17.96 25.64 2.17
C GLN A 795 -16.52 25.83 1.66
N LEU A 796 -15.58 25.02 2.13
CA LEU A 796 -14.17 25.10 1.73
C LEU A 796 -13.99 24.60 0.30
N PRO A 797 -13.25 25.28 -0.59
CA PRO A 797 -12.95 24.78 -1.94
C PRO A 797 -12.02 23.56 -1.94
N ALA A 798 -11.07 23.51 -1.00
CA ALA A 798 -10.14 22.42 -0.74
C ALA A 798 -9.69 22.48 0.73
N CYS A 799 -9.26 21.33 1.29
CA CYS A 799 -8.80 21.22 2.67
C CYS A 799 -7.37 20.68 2.72
N GLN A 800 -6.40 21.55 3.00
CA GLN A 800 -4.98 21.20 3.06
C GLN A 800 -4.53 20.64 4.42
N TRP A 801 -5.44 20.49 5.40
CA TRP A 801 -5.11 20.12 6.78
C TRP A 801 -5.58 18.68 7.08
N PRO A 802 -4.68 17.68 7.06
CA PRO A 802 -5.06 16.28 7.25
C PRO A 802 -5.65 15.98 8.63
N PHE A 803 -5.18 16.65 9.69
CA PHE A 803 -5.63 16.38 11.06
C PHE A 803 -7.13 16.69 11.28
N PRO A 804 -7.64 17.92 11.04
CA PRO A 804 -9.08 18.17 11.17
C PRO A 804 -9.93 17.26 10.28
N LEU A 805 -9.47 17.01 9.04
CA LEU A 805 -10.15 16.14 8.10
C LEU A 805 -10.25 14.69 8.58
N LEU A 806 -9.19 14.16 9.21
CA LEU A 806 -9.20 12.85 9.85
C LEU A 806 -10.23 12.80 10.98
N ILE A 807 -10.20 13.77 11.91
CA ILE A 807 -11.10 13.76 13.06
C ILE A 807 -12.56 13.88 12.63
N PHE A 808 -12.89 14.78 11.71
CA PHE A 808 -14.26 14.91 11.19
C PHE A 808 -14.68 13.69 10.38
N GLY A 809 -13.75 13.13 9.59
CA GLY A 809 -13.96 11.88 8.87
C GLY A 809 -14.32 10.73 9.81
N CYS A 810 -13.63 10.58 10.93
CA CYS A 810 -13.93 9.56 11.94
C CYS A 810 -15.35 9.69 12.54
N GLU A 811 -15.91 10.91 12.58
CA GLU A 811 -17.25 11.20 13.09
C GLU A 811 -18.37 11.09 12.04
N ALA A 812 -18.04 10.82 10.77
CA ALA A 812 -19.02 10.72 9.70
C ALA A 812 -19.91 9.47 9.85
N GLN A 813 -21.11 9.67 10.40
CA GLN A 813 -22.08 8.60 10.67
C GLN A 813 -23.19 8.52 9.62
N THR A 814 -23.48 9.62 8.91
CA THR A 814 -24.52 9.65 7.87
C THR A 814 -23.94 9.60 6.46
N GLU A 815 -24.79 9.28 5.48
CA GLU A 815 -24.41 9.26 4.07
C GLU A 815 -23.95 10.65 3.59
N GLU A 816 -24.67 11.69 3.97
CA GLU A 816 -24.37 13.07 3.62
C GLU A 816 -23.00 13.49 4.16
N GLN A 817 -22.69 13.17 5.41
CA GLN A 817 -21.41 13.46 6.04
C GLN A 817 -20.24 12.74 5.33
N ARG A 818 -20.40 11.44 5.03
CA ARG A 818 -19.36 10.68 4.29
C ARG A 818 -19.16 11.23 2.88
N ILE A 819 -20.23 11.63 2.19
CA ILE A 819 -20.15 12.29 0.88
C ILE A 819 -19.40 13.61 0.98
N THR A 820 -19.69 14.46 1.97
CA THR A 820 -18.96 15.73 2.19
C THR A 820 -17.46 15.50 2.35
N ILE A 821 -17.05 14.46 3.07
CA ILE A 821 -15.63 14.11 3.25
C ILE A 821 -15.01 13.65 1.93
N LEU A 822 -15.64 12.73 1.20
CA LEU A 822 -15.10 12.25 -0.07
C LEU A 822 -15.02 13.37 -1.11
N ASP A 823 -16.02 14.26 -1.14
CA ASP A 823 -16.07 15.43 -2.02
C ASP A 823 -14.94 16.42 -1.73
N ILE A 824 -14.76 16.86 -0.46
CA ILE A 824 -13.66 17.78 -0.13
C ILE A 824 -12.29 17.16 -0.40
N MET A 825 -12.16 15.83 -0.22
CA MET A 825 -10.92 15.11 -0.54
C MET A 825 -10.64 15.06 -2.04
N GLN A 826 -11.67 14.79 -2.83
CA GLN A 826 -11.58 14.83 -4.29
C GLN A 826 -11.21 16.22 -4.79
N ARG A 827 -11.89 17.28 -4.33
CA ARG A 827 -11.58 18.67 -4.71
C ARG A 827 -10.18 19.10 -4.31
N THR A 828 -9.69 18.63 -3.16
CA THR A 828 -8.30 18.88 -2.72
C THR A 828 -7.29 18.20 -3.64
N ARG A 829 -7.56 16.96 -4.10
CA ARG A 829 -6.73 16.24 -5.06
C ARG A 829 -6.71 16.91 -6.42
N GLU A 830 -7.88 17.29 -6.94
CA GLU A 830 -8.04 17.92 -8.25
C GLU A 830 -7.37 19.29 -8.33
N SER A 831 -7.28 20.02 -7.20
CA SER A 831 -6.54 21.28 -7.12
C SER A 831 -5.06 21.12 -7.51
N GLY A 832 -4.44 19.97 -7.18
CA GLY A 832 -3.02 19.69 -7.46
C GLY A 832 -2.03 20.65 -6.79
N GLN A 833 -2.52 21.61 -6.01
CA GLN A 833 -1.76 22.66 -5.32
C GLN A 833 -1.26 22.21 -3.95
N TYR A 834 -1.94 21.24 -3.34
CA TYR A 834 -1.72 20.79 -1.98
C TYR A 834 -1.13 19.38 -1.95
N ARG A 835 -0.66 18.98 -0.77
CA ARG A 835 -0.19 17.64 -0.50
C ARG A 835 -1.25 16.58 -0.86
N ASN A 836 -0.79 15.43 -1.35
CA ASN A 836 -1.62 14.26 -1.53
C ASN A 836 -2.17 13.75 -0.17
N ILE A 837 -3.48 13.77 -0.02
CA ILE A 837 -4.22 13.34 1.18
C ILE A 837 -4.78 11.91 1.07
N SER A 838 -4.37 11.13 0.07
CA SER A 838 -4.79 9.73 -0.14
C SER A 838 -4.57 8.85 1.09
N THR A 839 -3.47 9.05 1.81
CA THR A 839 -3.18 8.35 3.05
C THR A 839 -4.25 8.60 4.11
N THR A 840 -4.68 9.86 4.28
CA THR A 840 -5.79 10.21 5.18
C THR A 840 -7.10 9.57 4.72
N GLU A 841 -7.33 9.47 3.41
CA GLU A 841 -8.55 8.88 2.86
C GLU A 841 -8.63 7.39 3.17
N GLN A 842 -7.52 6.69 3.02
CA GLN A 842 -7.41 5.27 3.33
C GLN A 842 -7.69 5.02 4.82
N VAL A 843 -7.13 5.83 5.70
CA VAL A 843 -7.39 5.73 7.16
C VAL A 843 -8.86 5.99 7.46
N ILE A 844 -9.47 7.05 6.92
CA ILE A 844 -10.89 7.38 7.15
C ILE A 844 -11.80 6.25 6.66
N LYS A 845 -11.57 5.73 5.45
CA LYS A 845 -12.34 4.60 4.91
C LYS A 845 -12.22 3.36 5.79
N THR A 846 -11.02 3.08 6.28
CA THR A 846 -10.79 1.97 7.22
C THR A 846 -11.56 2.20 8.52
N VAL A 847 -11.55 3.42 9.08
CA VAL A 847 -12.35 3.78 10.27
C VAL A 847 -13.84 3.55 10.04
N TRP A 848 -14.36 3.91 8.86
CA TRP A 848 -15.76 3.67 8.48
C TRP A 848 -16.07 2.18 8.41
N ASN A 849 -15.22 1.39 7.75
CA ASN A 849 -15.37 -0.06 7.68
C ASN A 849 -15.39 -0.67 9.10
N GLN A 850 -14.47 -0.25 9.97
CA GLN A 850 -14.43 -0.69 11.35
C GLN A 850 -15.67 -0.25 12.15
N SER A 851 -16.17 0.97 11.94
CA SER A 851 -17.42 1.42 12.60
C SER A 851 -18.62 0.61 12.12
N ASP A 852 -18.63 0.24 10.85
CA ASP A 852 -19.73 -0.47 10.20
C ASP A 852 -19.76 -1.97 10.56
N LEU A 853 -18.61 -2.57 10.89
CA LEU A 853 -18.48 -3.96 11.35
C LEU A 853 -18.87 -4.18 12.82
N VAL A 854 -18.97 -3.11 13.60
CA VAL A 854 -19.07 -3.16 15.06
C VAL A 854 -20.52 -3.10 15.56
N SER A 855 -20.86 -3.94 16.54
CA SER A 855 -22.12 -3.88 17.29
C SER A 855 -22.03 -3.29 18.72
N GLY A 856 -20.85 -2.80 19.16
CA GLY A 856 -20.62 -2.21 20.49
C GLY A 856 -19.44 -1.21 20.56
N GLY A 857 -19.47 -0.22 21.46
CA GLY A 857 -18.48 0.87 21.50
C GLY A 857 -17.04 0.41 21.75
N LEU A 858 -16.12 0.78 20.85
CA LEU A 858 -14.67 0.58 20.99
C LEU A 858 -14.02 1.84 21.58
N ASP A 859 -12.92 1.66 22.33
CA ASP A 859 -12.12 2.79 22.78
C ASP A 859 -11.51 3.52 21.58
N TYR A 860 -11.74 4.84 21.51
CA TYR A 860 -11.40 5.64 20.33
C TYR A 860 -9.89 5.74 20.09
N VAL A 861 -9.10 5.88 21.17
CA VAL A 861 -7.64 5.97 21.08
C VAL A 861 -7.07 4.64 20.62
N HIS A 862 -7.54 3.53 21.20
CA HIS A 862 -7.12 2.20 20.78
C HIS A 862 -7.49 1.91 19.32
N LYS A 863 -8.72 2.21 18.91
CA LYS A 863 -9.20 2.03 17.52
C LYS A 863 -8.31 2.79 16.53
N LEU A 864 -8.07 4.08 16.77
CA LEU A 864 -7.15 4.86 15.93
C LEU A 864 -5.73 4.27 15.96
N GLY A 865 -5.30 3.81 17.13
CA GLY A 865 -4.01 3.17 17.34
C GLY A 865 -3.76 2.01 16.38
N VAL A 866 -4.65 1.04 16.43
CA VAL A 866 -4.60 -0.19 15.63
C VAL A 866 -4.75 0.12 14.13
N ILE A 867 -5.68 1.01 13.75
CA ILE A 867 -5.91 1.37 12.34
C ILE A 867 -4.69 2.07 11.74
N LEU A 868 -4.10 3.04 12.45
CA LEU A 868 -2.95 3.79 11.94
C LEU A 868 -1.71 2.92 11.80
N SER A 869 -1.55 1.93 12.68
CA SER A 869 -0.41 1.01 12.67
C SER A 869 -0.56 -0.09 11.61
N SER A 870 -1.77 -0.60 11.40
CA SER A 870 -2.06 -1.62 10.38
C SER A 870 -2.08 -1.07 8.96
N THR A 871 -2.49 0.19 8.78
CA THR A 871 -2.53 0.82 7.45
C THR A 871 -1.16 1.35 7.00
N GLN A 872 -0.20 1.54 7.92
CA GLN A 872 1.09 2.16 7.62
C GLN A 872 2.27 1.53 8.37
N ARG A 873 3.28 1.11 7.59
CA ARG A 873 4.54 0.55 8.10
C ARG A 873 5.46 1.58 8.76
N SER A 874 5.19 2.87 8.58
CA SER A 874 5.94 3.99 9.16
C SER A 874 5.00 5.00 9.81
N VAL A 875 5.52 5.83 10.71
CA VAL A 875 4.72 6.87 11.41
C VAL A 875 4.02 7.79 10.39
N PRO A 876 2.66 7.86 10.40
CA PRO A 876 1.88 8.67 9.46
C PRO A 876 2.15 10.15 9.64
N ALA A 877 2.36 10.90 8.56
CA ALA A 877 2.45 12.35 8.63
C ALA A 877 1.07 13.00 8.46
N PHE A 878 0.53 13.64 9.49
CA PHE A 878 -0.72 14.43 9.42
C PHE A 878 -0.49 15.95 9.32
N ILE A 879 0.77 16.35 9.07
CA ILE A 879 1.21 17.75 8.88
C ILE A 879 0.66 18.32 7.58
#